data_AF-A0A7V6NAL0-F1
#
_entry.id   AF-A0A7V6NAL0-F1
#
_cell.length_a   1.000
_cell.length_b   1.000
_cell.length_c   1.000
_cell.angle_alpha   90.00
_cell.angle_beta   90.00
_cell.angle_gamma   90.00
#
_symmetry.space_group_name_H-M   'P 1'
#
loop_
_entity.id
_entity.type
_entity.pdbx_description
1 polymer ?
#
loop_
_entity_poly.entity_id
_entity_poly.type
_entity_poly.pdbx_seq_one_letter_code
_entity_poly.pdbx_strand_id
1 'polypeptide(L)'
;GGATTDVFSHINGHLQRTVSANLGMSYSALNVLKERGIDELMEKLPSNYDENLVRNYIGNKTLYPTLNPQSKAERRIEHAIAKSAISLAFIQHQNMHYNRTKLGYLDSKKKDNRDKYEEKFQYVADEEKHYFYPSDIELIIGAGGVFAHAENKEQCLDILISGFQPLGISELAIDKHFITPHLGALTQTDPDLAHEVLTKDCIETLAIYVRPIFPMRKPRPVLQVEYDSNRQIIMGNTITRLNAKEGTSYKIIAQKRCRIDGARTEAEFITDLPVIIDTRYDLIKHSPDLDSLFTHYQSEGDEQLFRNASRPKEDDYQYIVELPYEGEIMKSHGESVEPSEIVAVNHYAPPRLFVVNTLTKNIKIPPHVIEQSLTVQSGDEVDFDEILREPLPDYEYRMPHYSPVRGRVEFVDNRTGLVVLSEIQQYSRKPVRINLAERLGVKGRQAARYLKKEVGDFVYEGDLLAAKLSGGNPLFVKTPTTGKIINMEYRTGIVTVHYEPNPFNYFANVKGKVLSIEDEKAIQIGYQATRLDACIGWGRASFGNLFYLEDRDFPAIPEESIVVLGFIPNLKDLKHLSKHSKGIICSSIMQKDAVEYLSMEQGVINTGNEENITPLILLQGFGDLPADEQHLNFLRESSNKLCMIDPHTRIRAGVVRANINVIT
;
A
#
# COMPACT_ATOMS: atom_id res chain seq x y z
N GLY A 1 -14.18 11.15 -7.31
CA GLY A 1 -13.38 11.83 -6.27
C GLY A 1 -11.89 11.56 -6.43
N GLY A 2 -11.07 11.95 -5.44
CA GLY A 2 -9.60 11.97 -5.54
C GLY A 2 -8.89 10.62 -5.38
N ALA A 3 -7.55 10.65 -5.43
CA ALA A 3 -6.68 9.49 -5.23
C ALA A 3 -6.35 9.22 -3.75
N THR A 4 -6.58 10.22 -2.90
CA THR A 4 -6.32 10.18 -1.47
C THR A 4 -7.58 10.52 -0.69
N THR A 5 -7.62 10.08 0.56
CA THR A 5 -8.61 10.48 1.55
C THR A 5 -7.84 11.11 2.69
N ASP A 6 -8.13 12.38 2.96
CA ASP A 6 -7.51 13.15 4.02
C ASP A 6 -8.50 13.25 5.19
N VAL A 7 -8.01 13.10 6.42
CA VAL A 7 -8.81 13.29 7.64
C VAL A 7 -8.18 14.39 8.46
N PHE A 8 -8.99 15.38 8.77
CA PHE A 8 -8.66 16.49 9.66
C PHE A 8 -9.54 16.39 10.90
N SER A 9 -8.97 16.66 12.06
CA SER A 9 -9.74 16.75 13.30
C SER A 9 -9.30 17.97 14.08
N HIS A 10 -10.27 18.68 14.65
CA HIS A 10 -10.04 19.77 15.59
C HIS A 10 -10.78 19.45 16.89
N ILE A 11 -10.09 18.84 17.83
CA ILE A 11 -10.71 18.27 19.04
C ILE A 11 -9.98 18.82 20.26
N ASN A 12 -10.74 19.37 21.22
CA ASN A 12 -10.20 20.01 22.42
C ASN A 12 -9.12 21.07 22.12
N GLY A 13 -9.30 21.83 21.02
CA GLY A 13 -8.36 22.87 20.58
C GLY A 13 -7.15 22.35 19.78
N HIS A 14 -7.03 21.04 19.56
CA HIS A 14 -5.90 20.43 18.85
C HIS A 14 -6.28 20.09 17.41
N LEU A 15 -5.54 20.66 16.45
CA LEU A 15 -5.67 20.33 15.04
C LEU A 15 -4.74 19.17 14.67
N GLN A 16 -5.29 18.10 14.09
CA GLN A 16 -4.53 16.99 13.52
C GLN A 16 -4.91 16.75 12.06
N ARG A 17 -3.92 16.27 11.29
CA ARG A 17 -4.09 15.91 9.88
C ARG A 17 -3.48 14.54 9.62
N THR A 18 -4.20 13.74 8.85
CA THR A 18 -3.68 12.50 8.25
C THR A 18 -3.99 12.48 6.76
N VAL A 19 -3.00 12.09 5.97
CA VAL A 19 -3.12 11.92 4.52
C VAL A 19 -3.00 10.44 4.20
N SER A 20 -4.10 9.81 3.81
CA SER A 20 -4.09 8.41 3.39
C SER A 20 -3.81 8.32 1.90
N ALA A 21 -2.51 8.32 1.55
CA ALA A 21 -2.08 8.41 0.17
C ALA A 21 -2.59 7.27 -0.73
N ASN A 22 -2.86 6.08 -0.19
CA ASN A 22 -3.27 4.89 -0.94
C ASN A 22 -4.75 4.52 -0.74
N LEU A 23 -5.56 5.42 -0.23
CA LEU A 23 -7.00 5.22 -0.03
C LEU A 23 -7.74 6.30 -0.81
N GLY A 24 -8.52 5.92 -1.81
CA GLY A 24 -9.22 6.87 -2.67
C GLY A 24 -10.03 6.16 -3.75
N MET A 25 -10.77 6.92 -4.55
CA MET A 25 -11.75 6.37 -5.51
C MET A 25 -11.27 6.39 -6.97
N SER A 26 -10.06 6.86 -7.23
CA SER A 26 -9.44 6.88 -8.56
C SER A 26 -8.33 5.83 -8.64
N TYR A 27 -7.06 6.25 -8.74
CA TYR A 27 -5.89 5.36 -8.82
C TYR A 27 -5.73 4.37 -7.65
N SER A 28 -6.44 4.61 -6.55
CA SER A 28 -6.38 3.81 -5.33
C SER A 28 -7.64 2.97 -5.10
N ALA A 29 -8.59 2.92 -6.04
CA ALA A 29 -9.85 2.20 -5.85
C ALA A 29 -9.63 0.69 -5.66
N LEU A 30 -8.76 0.06 -6.47
CA LEU A 30 -8.32 -1.32 -6.24
C LEU A 30 -7.64 -1.51 -4.88
N ASN A 31 -6.89 -0.52 -4.41
CA ASN A 31 -6.28 -0.61 -3.07
C ASN A 31 -7.35 -0.59 -1.96
N VAL A 32 -8.41 0.21 -2.10
CA VAL A 32 -9.54 0.18 -1.16
C VAL A 32 -10.23 -1.19 -1.18
N LEU A 33 -10.44 -1.77 -2.37
CA LEU A 33 -10.96 -3.14 -2.51
C LEU A 33 -10.05 -4.17 -1.82
N LYS A 34 -8.73 -4.07 -2.01
CA LYS A 34 -7.75 -4.96 -1.38
C LYS A 34 -7.77 -4.88 0.14
N GLU A 35 -7.79 -3.67 0.70
CA GLU A 35 -7.76 -3.44 2.16
C GLU A 35 -9.06 -3.85 2.85
N ARG A 36 -10.21 -3.70 2.19
CA ARG A 36 -11.53 -4.09 2.75
C ARG A 36 -11.96 -5.52 2.43
N GLY A 37 -11.51 -6.05 1.30
CA GLY A 37 -12.05 -7.28 0.72
C GLY A 37 -13.35 -7.04 -0.04
N ILE A 38 -13.62 -7.94 -0.99
CA ILE A 38 -14.83 -7.88 -1.83
C ILE A 38 -16.10 -8.11 -1.00
N ASP A 39 -16.06 -8.98 0.00
CA ASP A 39 -17.24 -9.37 0.78
C ASP A 39 -17.87 -8.15 1.48
N GLU A 40 -17.05 -7.32 2.16
CA GLU A 40 -17.53 -6.11 2.83
C GLU A 40 -18.10 -5.09 1.82
N LEU A 41 -17.51 -4.97 0.63
CA LEU A 41 -18.02 -4.06 -0.41
C LEU A 41 -19.35 -4.55 -0.98
N MET A 42 -19.49 -5.86 -1.21
CA MET A 42 -20.75 -6.46 -1.66
C MET A 42 -21.85 -6.28 -0.61
N GLU A 43 -21.53 -6.36 0.68
CA GLU A 43 -22.50 -6.11 1.76
C GLU A 43 -23.04 -4.67 1.74
N LYS A 44 -22.27 -3.68 1.29
CA LYS A 44 -22.71 -2.27 1.15
C LYS A 44 -23.63 -2.04 -0.05
N LEU A 45 -23.69 -3.01 -0.96
CA LEU A 45 -24.48 -2.94 -2.19
C LEU A 45 -25.76 -3.80 -2.05
N PRO A 46 -26.80 -3.51 -2.84
CA PRO A 46 -27.96 -4.39 -2.93
C PRO A 46 -27.58 -5.81 -3.38
N SER A 47 -28.35 -6.79 -2.93
CA SER A 47 -28.12 -8.20 -3.22
C SER A 47 -28.21 -8.60 -4.71
N ASN A 48 -28.71 -7.72 -5.59
CA ASN A 48 -28.77 -7.95 -7.03
C ASN A 48 -27.49 -7.54 -7.78
N TYR A 49 -26.48 -7.00 -7.09
CA TYR A 49 -25.17 -6.72 -7.69
C TYR A 49 -24.35 -8.00 -7.80
N ASP A 50 -23.70 -8.18 -8.95
CA ASP A 50 -22.79 -9.29 -9.21
C ASP A 50 -21.35 -8.93 -8.80
N GLU A 51 -20.62 -9.91 -8.26
CA GLU A 51 -19.22 -9.73 -7.83
C GLU A 51 -18.33 -9.30 -8.99
N ASN A 52 -18.50 -9.90 -10.19
CA ASN A 52 -17.67 -9.56 -11.34
C ASN A 52 -17.95 -8.14 -11.81
N LEU A 53 -19.22 -7.71 -11.83
CA LEU A 53 -19.57 -6.32 -12.17
C LEU A 53 -18.80 -5.33 -11.27
N VAL A 54 -18.86 -5.55 -9.94
CA VAL A 54 -18.22 -4.67 -8.97
C VAL A 54 -16.70 -4.68 -9.13
N ARG A 55 -16.10 -5.88 -9.20
CA ARG A 55 -14.66 -6.05 -9.36
C ARG A 55 -14.13 -5.44 -10.67
N ASN A 56 -14.81 -5.70 -11.79
CA ASN A 56 -14.43 -5.18 -13.10
C ASN A 56 -14.55 -3.66 -13.13
N TYR A 57 -15.63 -3.09 -12.59
CA TYR A 57 -15.79 -1.64 -12.52
C TYR A 57 -14.70 -0.98 -11.68
N ILE A 58 -14.39 -1.50 -10.48
CA ILE A 58 -13.33 -0.97 -9.61
C ILE A 58 -11.96 -1.05 -10.30
N GLY A 59 -11.67 -2.18 -10.94
CA GLY A 59 -10.44 -2.38 -11.71
C GLY A 59 -10.32 -1.36 -12.83
N ASN A 60 -11.36 -1.20 -13.64
CA ASN A 60 -11.37 -0.24 -14.74
C ASN A 60 -11.34 1.20 -14.25
N LYS A 61 -12.06 1.56 -13.19
CA LYS A 61 -11.98 2.89 -12.57
C LYS A 61 -10.57 3.23 -12.13
N THR A 62 -9.81 2.23 -11.66
CA THR A 62 -8.40 2.40 -11.31
C THR A 62 -7.53 2.68 -12.55
N LEU A 63 -7.79 1.99 -13.67
CA LEU A 63 -7.06 2.17 -14.93
C LEU A 63 -7.44 3.47 -15.67
N TYR A 64 -8.68 3.92 -15.50
CA TYR A 64 -9.31 5.08 -16.15
C TYR A 64 -9.87 6.07 -15.10
N PRO A 65 -8.99 6.70 -14.32
CA PRO A 65 -9.33 7.48 -13.12
C PRO A 65 -10.12 8.76 -13.38
N THR A 66 -10.05 9.30 -14.61
CA THR A 66 -10.69 10.57 -15.01
C THR A 66 -12.13 10.38 -15.46
N LEU A 67 -12.56 9.14 -15.65
CA LEU A 67 -13.91 8.81 -16.07
C LEU A 67 -14.87 8.94 -14.89
N ASN A 68 -16.00 9.61 -15.07
CA ASN A 68 -17.02 9.81 -14.03
C ASN A 68 -18.18 8.81 -14.19
N PRO A 69 -18.83 8.39 -13.09
CA PRO A 69 -19.92 7.42 -13.14
C PRO A 69 -21.15 8.01 -13.83
N GLN A 70 -21.71 7.27 -14.80
CA GLN A 70 -22.84 7.66 -15.63
C GLN A 70 -24.11 6.90 -15.29
N SER A 71 -24.01 5.61 -14.95
CA SER A 71 -25.17 4.81 -14.56
C SER A 71 -25.42 4.79 -13.05
N LYS A 72 -26.63 4.40 -12.65
CA LYS A 72 -26.96 4.17 -11.24
C LYS A 72 -26.07 3.11 -10.61
N ALA A 73 -25.73 2.07 -11.38
CA ALA A 73 -24.91 0.97 -10.90
C ALA A 73 -23.51 1.46 -10.52
N GLU A 74 -22.91 2.25 -11.40
CA GLU A 74 -21.58 2.83 -11.25
C GLU A 74 -21.51 3.78 -10.05
N ARG A 75 -22.47 4.70 -9.92
CA ARG A 75 -22.53 5.63 -8.76
C ARG A 75 -22.59 4.87 -7.43
N ARG A 76 -23.39 3.80 -7.37
CA ARG A 76 -23.49 2.96 -6.16
C ARG A 76 -22.17 2.28 -5.82
N ILE A 77 -21.46 1.76 -6.82
CA ILE A 77 -20.15 1.14 -6.62
C ILE A 77 -19.15 2.21 -6.13
N GLU A 78 -19.08 3.38 -6.77
CA GLU A 78 -18.19 4.46 -6.32
C GLU A 78 -18.51 4.94 -4.90
N HIS A 79 -19.78 5.07 -4.54
CA HIS A 79 -20.17 5.46 -3.17
C HIS A 79 -19.85 4.37 -2.15
N ALA A 80 -19.95 3.08 -2.50
CA ALA A 80 -19.50 1.99 -1.64
C ALA A 80 -17.98 2.08 -1.38
N ILE A 81 -17.18 2.37 -2.41
CA ILE A 81 -15.74 2.64 -2.28
C ILE A 81 -15.49 3.88 -1.42
N ALA A 82 -16.25 4.96 -1.62
CA ALA A 82 -16.14 6.19 -0.83
C ALA A 82 -16.30 5.93 0.66
N LYS A 83 -17.35 5.20 1.04
CA LYS A 83 -17.64 4.80 2.42
C LYS A 83 -16.49 3.98 3.01
N SER A 84 -15.97 3.00 2.25
CA SER A 84 -14.82 2.18 2.65
C SER A 84 -13.54 3.00 2.83
N ALA A 85 -13.27 3.93 1.92
CA ALA A 85 -12.08 4.78 1.95
C ALA A 85 -12.12 5.76 3.13
N ILE A 86 -13.27 6.39 3.39
CA ILE A 86 -13.49 7.26 4.56
C ILE A 86 -13.27 6.47 5.85
N SER A 87 -13.88 5.29 5.97
CA SER A 87 -13.74 4.45 7.16
C SER A 87 -12.29 4.02 7.40
N LEU A 88 -11.56 3.59 6.36
CA LEU A 88 -10.14 3.23 6.49
C LEU A 88 -9.28 4.43 6.88
N ALA A 89 -9.48 5.58 6.24
CA ALA A 89 -8.71 6.78 6.52
C ALA A 89 -8.96 7.28 7.95
N PHE A 90 -10.19 7.17 8.45
CA PHE A 90 -10.52 7.51 9.82
C PHE A 90 -9.87 6.56 10.84
N ILE A 91 -9.88 5.25 10.59
CA ILE A 91 -9.15 4.26 11.42
C ILE A 91 -7.65 4.58 11.42
N GLN A 92 -7.06 4.91 10.27
CA GLN A 92 -5.65 5.30 10.19
C GLN A 92 -5.38 6.58 11.00
N HIS A 93 -6.25 7.58 10.90
CA HIS A 93 -6.13 8.84 11.65
C HIS A 93 -6.19 8.60 13.16
N GLN A 94 -7.13 7.77 13.62
CA GLN A 94 -7.21 7.32 15.01
C GLN A 94 -5.93 6.61 15.45
N ASN A 95 -5.42 5.70 14.62
CA ASN A 95 -4.22 4.93 14.92
C ASN A 95 -2.97 5.80 15.06
N MET A 96 -2.86 6.89 14.28
CA MET A 96 -1.71 7.77 14.29
C MET A 96 -1.73 8.78 15.45
N HIS A 97 -2.90 9.33 15.78
CA HIS A 97 -3.00 10.47 16.68
C HIS A 97 -3.66 10.16 18.02
N TYR A 98 -4.45 9.09 18.09
CA TYR A 98 -5.36 8.81 19.20
C TYR A 98 -5.23 7.38 19.77
N ASN A 99 -4.15 6.65 19.42
CA ASN A 99 -3.99 5.23 19.75
C ASN A 99 -3.14 4.95 20.98
N ARG A 100 -3.53 3.90 21.70
CA ARG A 100 -3.30 3.75 23.14
C ARG A 100 -2.77 2.37 23.53
N THR A 101 -2.11 1.67 22.59
CA THR A 101 -1.62 0.28 22.79
C THR A 101 -0.18 0.22 23.31
N LYS A 102 0.12 0.92 24.42
CA LYS A 102 1.19 0.52 25.34
C LYS A 102 0.70 0.59 26.79
N LEU A 103 0.38 -0.61 27.31
CA LEU A 103 0.41 -1.12 28.70
C LEU A 103 0.02 -0.14 29.84
N GLY A 104 -0.96 -0.45 30.69
CA GLY A 104 -1.15 -1.74 31.36
C GLY A 104 -0.50 -1.73 32.76
N TYR A 105 -1.03 -0.95 33.72
CA TYR A 105 -0.80 -1.16 35.16
C TYR A 105 -1.75 -0.35 36.08
N LEU A 106 -2.39 0.73 35.60
CA LEU A 106 -3.15 1.66 36.46
C LEU A 106 -4.70 1.56 36.39
N ASP A 107 -5.32 1.03 35.34
CA ASP A 107 -6.81 1.03 35.22
C ASP A 107 -7.54 -0.12 35.92
N SER A 108 -6.80 -1.08 36.52
CA SER A 108 -7.41 -2.16 37.29
C SER A 108 -8.21 -1.68 38.52
N LYS A 109 -8.06 -0.42 38.94
CA LYS A 109 -8.87 0.22 39.98
C LYS A 109 -8.83 1.75 39.82
N LYS A 110 -9.91 2.39 39.32
CA LYS A 110 -10.62 3.51 39.99
C LYS A 110 -11.67 4.23 39.11
N LYS A 111 -12.94 3.98 39.46
CA LYS A 111 -14.07 4.93 39.61
C LYS A 111 -14.44 5.86 38.43
N ASP A 112 -15.35 5.42 37.55
CA ASP A 112 -16.65 6.09 37.31
C ASP A 112 -17.58 5.17 36.49
N ASN A 113 -18.91 5.36 36.57
CA ASN A 113 -19.95 4.58 35.87
C ASN A 113 -19.99 4.81 34.33
N ARG A 114 -18.99 5.49 33.75
CA ARG A 114 -19.01 5.99 32.37
C ARG A 114 -18.62 4.92 31.33
N ASP A 115 -17.64 4.06 31.61
CA ASP A 115 -16.90 3.28 30.59
C ASP A 115 -17.47 1.90 30.18
N LYS A 116 -18.79 1.71 30.08
CA LYS A 116 -19.33 0.38 29.68
C LYS A 116 -19.70 0.24 28.21
N TYR A 117 -19.76 1.32 27.45
CA TYR A 117 -20.43 1.30 26.15
C TYR A 117 -19.65 1.89 24.97
N GLU A 118 -18.61 2.68 25.22
CA GLU A 118 -17.75 3.25 24.19
C GLU A 118 -16.31 3.30 24.69
N GLU A 119 -15.36 3.23 23.75
CA GLU A 119 -13.94 3.35 24.04
C GLU A 119 -13.53 4.82 24.13
N LYS A 120 -12.52 5.09 24.96
CA LYS A 120 -12.00 6.42 25.22
C LYS A 120 -10.72 6.66 24.42
N PHE A 121 -10.76 7.61 23.49
CA PHE A 121 -9.59 8.00 22.71
C PHE A 121 -8.59 8.79 23.57
N GLN A 122 -7.29 8.51 23.39
CA GLN A 122 -6.21 9.22 24.07
C GLN A 122 -5.24 9.78 23.05
N TYR A 123 -4.98 11.08 23.17
CA TYR A 123 -3.98 11.75 22.35
C TYR A 123 -2.55 11.26 22.68
N VAL A 124 -1.75 11.00 21.64
CA VAL A 124 -0.43 10.33 21.73
C VAL A 124 0.70 11.23 22.29
N ALA A 125 0.56 12.56 22.23
CA ALA A 125 1.60 13.49 22.67
C ALA A 125 1.22 14.26 23.95
N ASP A 126 1.98 14.00 25.02
CA ASP A 126 2.21 14.89 26.18
C ASP A 126 1.01 15.62 26.81
N GLU A 127 -0.01 14.91 27.30
CA GLU A 127 -0.68 15.26 28.59
C GLU A 127 -1.80 14.28 28.95
N GLU A 128 -1.83 13.83 30.22
CA GLU A 128 -2.89 12.99 30.81
C GLU A 128 -4.29 13.68 30.87
N LYS A 129 -4.48 14.86 30.27
CA LYS A 129 -5.71 15.68 30.37
C LYS A 129 -6.61 15.66 29.13
N HIS A 130 -6.17 15.09 28.02
CA HIS A 130 -6.88 15.22 26.74
C HIS A 130 -7.52 13.90 26.31
N TYR A 131 -8.72 13.65 26.82
CA TYR A 131 -9.53 12.52 26.43
C TYR A 131 -10.90 12.99 25.95
N PHE A 132 -11.44 12.30 24.96
CA PHE A 132 -12.80 12.47 24.47
C PHE A 132 -13.36 11.12 24.05
N TYR A 133 -14.67 11.03 23.97
CA TYR A 133 -15.39 9.89 23.44
C TYR A 133 -15.74 10.13 21.96
N PRO A 134 -15.85 9.09 21.13
CA PRO A 134 -16.33 9.24 19.75
C PRO A 134 -17.66 9.99 19.66
N SER A 135 -18.53 9.88 20.68
CA SER A 135 -19.80 10.59 20.77
C SER A 135 -19.71 12.08 21.09
N ASP A 136 -18.52 12.60 21.40
CA ASP A 136 -18.26 14.03 21.61
C ASP A 136 -17.98 14.78 20.28
N ILE A 137 -18.00 14.10 19.13
CA ILE A 137 -17.79 14.73 17.82
C ILE A 137 -19.10 15.38 17.36
N GLU A 138 -19.19 16.70 17.53
CA GLU A 138 -20.40 17.48 17.27
C GLU A 138 -20.59 17.88 15.80
N LEU A 139 -19.53 17.91 14.99
CA LEU A 139 -19.59 18.35 13.58
C LEU A 139 -18.72 17.46 12.70
N ILE A 140 -19.29 17.02 11.58
CA ILE A 140 -18.60 16.23 10.56
C ILE A 140 -18.83 16.91 9.21
N ILE A 141 -17.74 17.24 8.53
CA ILE A 141 -17.77 17.91 7.22
C ILE A 141 -17.22 16.97 6.15
N GLY A 142 -18.04 16.63 5.15
CA GLY A 142 -17.61 15.93 3.94
C GLY A 142 -17.08 16.88 2.88
N ALA A 143 -15.85 16.69 2.42
CA ALA A 143 -15.27 17.51 1.36
C ALA A 143 -14.70 16.63 0.23
N GLY A 144 -14.72 17.18 -0.99
CA GLY A 144 -14.19 16.52 -2.18
C GLY A 144 -15.23 16.35 -3.28
N GLY A 145 -14.76 16.03 -4.49
CA GLY A 145 -15.61 15.91 -5.67
C GLY A 145 -16.74 14.88 -5.57
N VAL A 146 -16.68 13.92 -4.64
CA VAL A 146 -17.80 12.97 -4.40
C VAL A 146 -19.00 13.66 -3.75
N PHE A 147 -18.77 14.67 -2.92
CA PHE A 147 -19.82 15.45 -2.28
C PHE A 147 -20.27 16.61 -3.17
N ALA A 148 -19.31 17.32 -3.78
CA ALA A 148 -19.61 18.49 -4.62
C ALA A 148 -20.34 18.15 -5.94
N HIS A 149 -20.22 16.91 -6.41
CA HIS A 149 -20.88 16.42 -7.63
C HIS A 149 -21.90 15.31 -7.36
N ALA A 150 -22.30 15.11 -6.11
CA ALA A 150 -23.42 14.24 -5.80
C ALA A 150 -24.70 14.79 -6.45
N GLU A 151 -25.58 13.89 -6.90
CA GLU A 151 -26.83 14.27 -7.57
C GLU A 151 -27.84 14.90 -6.62
N ASN A 152 -27.74 14.58 -5.33
CA ASN A 152 -28.58 15.10 -4.27
C ASN A 152 -27.88 14.99 -2.91
N LYS A 153 -28.40 15.75 -1.94
CA LYS A 153 -27.91 15.78 -0.56
C LYS A 153 -27.98 14.41 0.13
N GLU A 154 -28.88 13.55 -0.32
CA GLU A 154 -29.17 12.30 0.35
C GLU A 154 -28.11 11.25 0.05
N GLN A 155 -27.47 11.33 -1.12
CA GLN A 155 -26.22 10.61 -1.42
C GLN A 155 -25.09 11.05 -0.47
N CYS A 156 -24.93 12.36 -0.24
CA CYS A 156 -23.92 12.88 0.70
C CYS A 156 -24.14 12.37 2.12
N LEU A 157 -25.39 12.40 2.60
CA LEU A 157 -25.76 11.88 3.92
C LEU A 157 -25.45 10.39 4.05
N ASP A 158 -25.82 9.57 3.06
CA ASP A 158 -25.52 8.13 3.05
C ASP A 158 -24.00 7.86 3.10
N ILE A 159 -23.20 8.59 2.31
CA ILE A 159 -21.74 8.46 2.33
C ILE A 159 -21.16 8.84 3.69
N LEU A 160 -21.59 9.97 4.28
CA LEU A 160 -21.12 10.43 5.58
C LEU A 160 -21.50 9.45 6.70
N ILE A 161 -22.77 9.02 6.74
CA ILE A 161 -23.29 8.14 7.78
C ILE A 161 -22.61 6.77 7.71
N SER A 162 -22.58 6.12 6.55
CA SER A 162 -22.02 4.78 6.43
C SER A 162 -20.49 4.75 6.38
N GLY A 163 -19.85 5.83 5.91
CA GLY A 163 -18.40 5.96 5.84
C GLY A 163 -17.76 6.33 7.18
N PHE A 164 -18.31 7.33 7.87
CA PHE A 164 -17.77 7.80 9.15
C PHE A 164 -18.36 7.04 10.36
N GLN A 165 -19.64 6.66 10.28
CA GLN A 165 -20.40 6.03 11.37
C GLN A 165 -20.42 6.88 12.66
N PRO A 166 -21.05 8.08 12.61
CA PRO A 166 -21.08 8.98 13.77
C PRO A 166 -21.78 8.34 14.97
N LEU A 167 -21.38 8.73 16.18
CA LEU A 167 -22.01 8.35 17.45
C LEU A 167 -22.44 9.62 18.19
N GLY A 168 -23.47 9.54 19.01
CA GLY A 168 -24.00 10.72 19.73
C GLY A 168 -24.91 11.58 18.87
N ILE A 169 -24.87 12.89 19.11
CA ILE A 169 -25.56 13.90 18.31
C ILE A 169 -24.49 14.67 17.54
N SER A 170 -24.55 14.60 16.21
CA SER A 170 -23.59 15.29 15.34
C SER A 170 -24.32 16.03 14.22
N GLU A 171 -23.87 17.23 13.92
CA GLU A 171 -24.22 17.95 12.71
C GLU A 171 -23.41 17.37 11.52
N LEU A 172 -24.11 17.08 10.42
CA LEU A 172 -23.49 16.63 9.18
C LEU A 172 -23.55 17.76 8.15
N ALA A 173 -22.38 18.14 7.63
CA ALA A 173 -22.23 19.19 6.64
C ALA A 173 -21.32 18.76 5.49
N ILE A 174 -21.31 19.53 4.40
CA ILE A 174 -20.42 19.33 3.27
C ILE A 174 -19.75 20.63 2.84
N ASP A 175 -18.56 20.52 2.25
CA ASP A 175 -18.02 21.53 1.35
C ASP A 175 -18.69 21.36 -0.01
N LYS A 176 -19.72 22.18 -0.25
CA LYS A 176 -20.62 22.07 -1.40
C LYS A 176 -19.92 22.24 -2.74
N HIS A 177 -18.95 23.15 -2.81
CA HIS A 177 -18.28 23.52 -4.06
C HIS A 177 -16.86 22.96 -4.15
N PHE A 178 -16.38 22.30 -3.09
CA PHE A 178 -15.01 21.84 -2.95
C PHE A 178 -13.97 22.96 -3.11
N ILE A 179 -14.27 24.13 -2.54
CA ILE A 179 -13.41 25.33 -2.62
C ILE A 179 -12.72 25.70 -1.31
N THR A 180 -12.93 24.94 -0.23
CA THR A 180 -12.27 25.19 1.07
C THR A 180 -10.74 25.36 0.97
N PRO A 181 -9.98 24.64 0.10
CA PRO A 181 -8.55 24.89 -0.03
C PRO A 181 -8.22 26.29 -0.57
N HIS A 182 -9.04 26.82 -1.49
CA HIS A 182 -8.87 28.16 -2.03
C HIS A 182 -9.20 29.24 -1.00
N LEU A 183 -10.22 29.00 -0.16
CA LEU A 183 -10.52 29.89 0.97
C LEU A 183 -9.39 29.92 1.98
N GLY A 184 -8.74 28.78 2.24
CA GLY A 184 -7.50 28.72 3.03
C GLY A 184 -6.41 29.63 2.49
N ALA A 185 -6.22 29.70 1.18
CA ALA A 185 -5.27 30.65 0.59
C ALA A 185 -5.75 32.11 0.73
N LEU A 186 -7.05 32.38 0.49
CA LEU A 186 -7.65 33.71 0.59
C LEU A 186 -7.51 34.32 1.99
N THR A 187 -7.57 33.50 3.06
CA THR A 187 -7.37 33.99 4.44
C THR A 187 -6.04 34.71 4.67
N GLN A 188 -5.02 34.49 3.84
CA GLN A 188 -3.74 35.20 3.95
C GLN A 188 -3.82 36.66 3.49
N THR A 189 -4.79 36.98 2.63
CA THR A 189 -4.95 38.31 2.02
C THR A 189 -6.21 39.03 2.49
N ASP A 190 -7.32 38.30 2.67
CA ASP A 190 -8.62 38.83 3.07
C ASP A 190 -9.35 37.81 3.97
N PRO A 191 -9.04 37.79 5.28
CA PRO A 191 -9.66 36.88 6.23
C PRO A 191 -11.17 37.05 6.36
N ASP A 192 -11.67 38.28 6.27
CA ASP A 192 -13.09 38.60 6.47
C ASP A 192 -13.91 38.08 5.29
N LEU A 193 -13.46 38.32 4.06
CA LEU A 193 -14.09 37.76 2.87
C LEU A 193 -14.02 36.24 2.85
N ALA A 194 -12.88 35.65 3.22
CA ALA A 194 -12.75 34.20 3.30
C ALA A 194 -13.72 33.58 4.31
N HIS A 195 -13.91 34.22 5.47
CA HIS A 195 -14.88 33.79 6.48
C HIS A 195 -16.33 33.95 5.99
N GLU A 196 -16.65 35.06 5.32
CA GLU A 196 -17.97 35.30 4.75
C GLU A 196 -18.33 34.23 3.71
N VAL A 197 -17.45 33.96 2.75
CA VAL A 197 -17.67 32.95 1.71
C VAL A 197 -17.72 31.54 2.30
N LEU A 198 -16.87 31.24 3.29
CA LEU A 198 -16.88 29.94 3.97
C LEU A 198 -18.24 29.65 4.63
N THR A 199 -18.78 30.64 5.33
CA THR A 199 -20.00 30.49 6.14
C THR A 199 -21.28 30.59 5.34
N LYS A 200 -21.32 31.41 4.28
CA LYS A 200 -22.54 31.63 3.47
C LYS A 200 -22.67 30.70 2.29
N ASP A 201 -21.56 30.42 1.59
CA ASP A 201 -21.60 29.79 0.26
C ASP A 201 -20.90 28.42 0.21
N CYS A 202 -19.93 28.16 1.09
CA CYS A 202 -19.09 26.97 1.01
C CYS A 202 -19.61 25.78 1.84
N ILE A 203 -19.81 25.99 3.14
CA ILE A 203 -20.25 24.93 4.05
C ILE A 203 -21.78 24.87 4.05
N GLU A 204 -22.31 23.74 3.62
CA GLU A 204 -23.75 23.47 3.63
C GLU A 204 -24.07 22.37 4.65
N THR A 205 -24.80 22.74 5.70
CA THR A 205 -25.31 21.78 6.68
C THR A 205 -26.48 20.99 6.11
N LEU A 206 -26.47 19.67 6.31
CA LEU A 206 -27.42 18.73 5.73
C LEU A 206 -28.46 18.23 6.74
N ALA A 207 -28.02 17.81 7.94
CA ALA A 207 -28.89 17.20 8.94
C ALA A 207 -28.25 17.19 10.34
N ILE A 208 -29.10 17.10 11.37
CA ILE A 208 -28.67 16.62 12.69
C ILE A 208 -28.81 15.09 12.70
N TYR A 209 -27.70 14.40 12.92
CA TYR A 209 -27.65 12.95 13.02
C TYR A 209 -27.55 12.51 14.48
N VAL A 210 -28.41 11.57 14.87
CA VAL A 210 -28.51 11.04 16.23
C VAL A 210 -28.33 9.54 16.19
N ARG A 211 -27.21 9.07 16.73
CA ARG A 211 -26.97 7.65 16.99
C ARG A 211 -26.72 7.41 18.47
N PRO A 212 -27.70 6.87 19.20
CA PRO A 212 -27.51 6.57 20.61
C PRO A 212 -26.53 5.42 20.80
N ILE A 213 -26.04 5.29 22.03
CA ILE A 213 -25.25 4.16 22.48
C ILE A 213 -26.17 3.16 23.18
N PHE A 214 -26.31 1.95 22.63
CA PHE A 214 -27.28 0.99 23.13
C PHE A 214 -26.86 -0.47 22.86
N PRO A 215 -27.20 -1.41 23.76
CA PRO A 215 -27.12 -2.84 23.50
C PRO A 215 -27.87 -3.25 22.22
N MET A 216 -27.11 -3.76 21.26
CA MET A 216 -27.58 -4.33 19.99
C MET A 216 -28.01 -5.78 20.19
N ARG A 217 -29.10 -5.97 20.96
CA ARG A 217 -29.80 -7.27 21.13
C ARG A 217 -31.26 -7.07 20.73
N LYS A 218 -32.03 -8.16 20.60
CA LYS A 218 -33.48 -8.26 20.27
C LYS A 218 -34.27 -6.93 20.27
N PRO A 219 -35.19 -6.71 19.30
CA PRO A 219 -35.96 -5.46 19.16
C PRO A 219 -36.46 -4.90 20.49
N ARG A 220 -36.03 -3.67 20.81
CA ARG A 220 -36.37 -2.99 22.07
C ARG A 220 -36.48 -1.48 21.85
N PRO A 221 -37.23 -0.75 22.70
CA PRO A 221 -37.20 0.70 22.71
C PRO A 221 -35.78 1.21 23.00
N VAL A 222 -35.29 2.16 22.18
CA VAL A 222 -33.95 2.76 22.31
C VAL A 222 -34.06 4.22 22.71
N LEU A 223 -34.89 5.00 22.01
CA LEU A 223 -35.14 6.42 22.30
C LEU A 223 -36.64 6.69 22.37
N GLN A 224 -37.01 7.71 23.13
CA GLN A 224 -38.25 8.43 23.00
C GLN A 224 -37.93 9.84 22.51
N VAL A 225 -38.66 10.31 21.51
CA VAL A 225 -38.47 11.62 20.89
C VAL A 225 -39.76 12.39 21.01
N GLU A 226 -39.66 13.61 21.53
CA GLU A 226 -40.77 14.55 21.67
C GLU A 226 -40.48 15.78 20.82
N TYR A 227 -41.42 16.15 19.95
CA TYR A 227 -41.34 17.31 19.06
C TYR A 227 -42.75 17.71 18.62
N ASP A 228 -43.05 19.00 18.47
CA ASP A 228 -44.34 19.49 17.95
C ASP A 228 -45.59 18.86 18.62
N SER A 229 -45.56 18.62 19.93
CA SER A 229 -46.61 17.90 20.68
C SER A 229 -46.80 16.42 20.31
N ASN A 230 -45.97 15.89 19.40
CA ASN A 230 -45.88 14.48 19.08
C ASN A 230 -44.89 13.78 20.02
N ARG A 231 -45.15 12.49 20.25
CA ARG A 231 -44.26 11.61 21.00
C ARG A 231 -44.10 10.32 20.22
N GLN A 232 -42.85 9.97 19.90
CA GLN A 232 -42.51 8.77 19.15
C GLN A 232 -41.49 7.93 19.91
N ILE A 233 -41.69 6.61 19.91
CA ILE A 233 -40.71 5.65 20.43
C ILE A 233 -39.92 5.09 19.26
N ILE A 234 -38.60 5.24 19.30
CA ILE A 234 -37.68 4.68 18.31
C ILE A 234 -37.19 3.32 18.80
N MET A 235 -37.44 2.29 18.00
CA MET A 235 -37.03 0.92 18.30
C MET A 235 -35.58 0.68 17.87
N GLY A 236 -34.97 -0.40 18.36
CA GLY A 236 -33.69 -0.87 17.86
C GLY A 236 -33.82 -1.46 16.46
N ASN A 237 -32.75 -1.34 15.67
CA ASN A 237 -32.66 -1.76 14.28
C ASN A 237 -33.57 -0.98 13.31
N THR A 238 -33.66 0.33 13.47
CA THR A 238 -34.44 1.20 12.58
C THR A 238 -33.63 2.43 12.17
N ILE A 239 -34.02 3.08 11.08
CA ILE A 239 -33.58 4.42 10.72
C ILE A 239 -34.84 5.29 10.55
N THR A 240 -34.83 6.51 11.11
CA THR A 240 -35.98 7.41 11.09
C THR A 240 -35.54 8.81 10.70
N ARG A 241 -36.28 9.44 9.79
CA ARG A 241 -36.09 10.85 9.41
C ARG A 241 -37.26 11.67 9.91
N LEU A 242 -36.96 12.70 10.67
CA LEU A 242 -37.89 13.75 11.04
C LEU A 242 -37.63 14.93 10.09
N ASN A 243 -38.68 15.40 9.43
CA ASN A 243 -38.55 16.44 8.41
C ASN A 243 -38.16 17.78 9.04
N ALA A 244 -37.42 18.58 8.26
CA ALA A 244 -37.06 19.95 8.60
C ALA A 244 -38.30 20.79 8.85
N LYS A 245 -38.29 21.55 9.95
CA LYS A 245 -39.29 22.57 10.25
C LYS A 245 -38.64 23.64 11.13
N GLU A 246 -38.88 24.89 10.75
CA GLU A 246 -38.25 26.05 11.38
C GLU A 246 -38.58 26.13 12.88
N GLY A 247 -37.54 26.27 13.70
CA GLY A 247 -37.60 26.44 15.14
C GLY A 247 -38.10 25.24 15.92
N THR A 248 -38.13 24.02 15.35
CA THR A 248 -38.63 22.85 16.07
C THR A 248 -37.69 22.47 17.22
N SER A 249 -38.23 22.43 18.44
CA SER A 249 -37.54 21.86 19.60
C SER A 249 -37.73 20.35 19.64
N TYR A 250 -36.61 19.64 19.76
CA TYR A 250 -36.57 18.18 19.92
C TYR A 250 -36.05 17.84 21.31
N LYS A 251 -36.82 17.04 22.05
CA LYS A 251 -36.38 16.41 23.30
C LYS A 251 -36.19 14.91 23.07
N ILE A 252 -34.96 14.44 23.25
CA ILE A 252 -34.56 13.04 23.08
C ILE A 252 -34.31 12.43 24.46
N ILE A 253 -34.96 11.31 24.74
CA ILE A 253 -34.90 10.60 26.02
C ILE A 253 -34.48 9.15 25.77
N ALA A 254 -33.29 8.78 26.25
CA ALA A 254 -32.76 7.45 26.15
C ALA A 254 -33.53 6.46 27.04
N GLN A 255 -33.89 5.32 26.47
CA GLN A 255 -34.59 4.27 27.18
C GLN A 255 -33.65 3.46 28.08
N LYS A 256 -34.21 2.54 28.86
CA LYS A 256 -33.46 1.74 29.84
C LYS A 256 -32.23 1.07 29.21
N ARG A 257 -31.06 1.29 29.81
CA ARG A 257 -29.74 0.81 29.37
C ARG A 257 -29.31 1.37 28.00
N CYS A 258 -29.82 2.53 27.60
CA CYS A 258 -29.34 3.30 26.45
C CYS A 258 -28.78 4.64 26.92
N ARG A 259 -27.95 5.27 26.10
CA ARG A 259 -27.40 6.61 26.29
C ARG A 259 -27.43 7.36 24.97
N ILE A 260 -27.42 8.69 25.02
CA ILE A 260 -27.34 9.54 23.83
C ILE A 260 -25.87 9.67 23.44
N ASP A 261 -25.09 10.33 24.30
CA ASP A 261 -23.64 10.51 24.24
C ASP A 261 -23.07 10.29 25.66
N GLY A 262 -21.82 9.84 25.79
CA GLY A 262 -21.13 9.72 27.09
C GLY A 262 -21.97 9.10 28.22
N ALA A 263 -22.38 9.93 29.18
CA ALA A 263 -23.27 9.58 30.30
C ALA A 263 -24.71 10.14 30.16
N ARG A 264 -24.98 10.92 29.12
CA ARG A 264 -26.21 11.65 28.91
C ARG A 264 -27.35 10.70 28.54
N THR A 265 -28.48 10.83 29.23
CA THR A 265 -29.71 10.08 28.94
C THR A 265 -30.82 10.96 28.39
N GLU A 266 -30.70 12.27 28.44
CA GLU A 266 -31.65 13.23 27.89
C GLU A 266 -30.90 14.37 27.20
N ALA A 267 -31.36 14.79 26.04
CA ALA A 267 -30.82 15.93 25.30
C ALA A 267 -31.97 16.74 24.69
N GLU A 268 -31.80 18.05 24.62
CA GLU A 268 -32.73 18.97 23.98
C GLU A 268 -31.96 19.90 23.06
N PHE A 269 -32.48 20.10 21.85
CA PHE A 269 -31.92 21.03 20.87
C PHE A 269 -33.01 21.57 19.96
N ILE A 270 -32.75 22.76 19.40
CA ILE A 270 -33.62 23.42 18.43
C ILE A 270 -32.89 23.41 17.10
N THR A 271 -33.57 23.04 16.03
CA THR A 271 -32.98 23.02 14.69
C THR A 271 -34.01 23.20 13.60
N ASP A 272 -33.59 23.83 12.50
CA ASP A 272 -34.36 23.94 11.27
C ASP A 272 -34.04 22.80 10.28
N LEU A 273 -33.06 21.95 10.63
CA LEU A 273 -32.56 20.87 9.80
C LEU A 273 -33.40 19.60 9.99
N PRO A 274 -33.40 18.69 9.00
CA PRO A 274 -33.93 17.36 9.23
C PRO A 274 -33.13 16.63 10.31
N VAL A 275 -33.81 15.85 11.15
CA VAL A 275 -33.18 15.01 12.18
C VAL A 275 -33.21 13.55 11.74
N ILE A 276 -32.04 12.93 11.64
CA ILE A 276 -31.89 11.51 11.30
C ILE A 276 -31.54 10.75 12.56
N ILE A 277 -32.38 9.79 12.92
CA ILE A 277 -32.17 8.92 14.09
C ILE A 277 -31.85 7.52 13.60
N ASP A 278 -30.64 7.06 13.86
CA ASP A 278 -30.15 5.77 13.38
C ASP A 278 -29.85 4.81 14.54
N THR A 279 -30.69 3.79 14.66
CA THR A 279 -30.56 2.71 15.63
C THR A 279 -30.29 1.36 14.95
N ARG A 280 -29.83 1.37 13.68
CA ARG A 280 -29.47 0.14 12.95
C ARG A 280 -28.35 -0.60 13.67
N TYR A 281 -28.45 -1.93 13.72
CA TYR A 281 -27.41 -2.77 14.32
C TYR A 281 -26.19 -2.87 13.43
N ASP A 282 -26.39 -2.82 12.11
CA ASP A 282 -25.35 -2.85 11.11
C ASP A 282 -25.45 -1.57 10.26
N LEU A 283 -24.38 -0.77 10.27
CA LEU A 283 -24.26 0.48 9.51
C LEU A 283 -23.54 0.29 8.18
N ILE A 284 -22.86 -0.85 8.02
CA ILE A 284 -22.08 -1.20 6.85
C ILE A 284 -23.00 -1.84 5.82
N LYS A 285 -23.80 -2.82 6.25
CA LYS A 285 -24.67 -3.55 5.35
C LYS A 285 -25.72 -2.65 4.71
N HIS A 286 -25.96 -2.89 3.43
CA HIS A 286 -27.02 -2.29 2.65
C HIS A 286 -28.36 -2.39 3.39
N SER A 287 -29.06 -1.26 3.46
CA SER A 287 -30.36 -1.16 4.11
C SER A 287 -31.39 -0.68 3.10
N PRO A 288 -32.39 -1.52 2.74
CA PRO A 288 -33.51 -1.09 1.92
C PRO A 288 -34.29 0.09 2.53
N ASP A 289 -34.31 0.19 3.86
CA ASP A 289 -34.94 1.31 4.57
C ASP A 289 -34.19 2.61 4.29
N LEU A 290 -32.86 2.57 4.21
CA LEU A 290 -32.02 3.73 3.88
C LEU A 290 -32.22 4.16 2.42
N ASP A 291 -32.33 3.19 1.50
CA ASP A 291 -32.70 3.45 0.09
C ASP A 291 -34.06 4.14 -0.04
N SER A 292 -35.06 3.62 0.68
CA SER A 292 -36.42 4.14 0.66
C SER A 292 -36.52 5.53 1.28
N LEU A 293 -35.73 5.79 2.32
CA LEU A 293 -35.74 7.03 3.09
C LEU A 293 -35.01 8.18 2.38
N PHE A 294 -33.98 7.86 1.61
CA PHE A 294 -33.15 8.87 0.93
C PHE A 294 -33.43 9.01 -0.57
N THR A 295 -34.14 8.05 -1.20
CA THR A 295 -34.51 8.07 -2.64
C THR A 295 -33.39 8.59 -3.57
N HIS A 296 -32.17 8.11 -3.35
CA HIS A 296 -30.96 8.84 -3.74
C HIS A 296 -30.33 8.38 -5.05
N TYR A 297 -30.93 7.42 -5.77
CA TYR A 297 -30.47 6.95 -7.09
C TYR A 297 -31.64 6.78 -8.05
N GLN A 298 -32.07 7.89 -8.66
CA GLN A 298 -33.23 7.94 -9.57
C GLN A 298 -32.85 8.06 -11.05
N SER A 299 -31.69 8.64 -11.36
CA SER A 299 -31.18 8.82 -12.71
C SER A 299 -30.61 7.51 -13.25
N GLU A 300 -30.97 7.18 -14.48
CA GLU A 300 -30.26 6.18 -15.29
C GLU A 300 -29.47 6.90 -16.37
N GLY A 301 -28.31 6.35 -16.69
CA GLY A 301 -27.44 6.79 -17.77
C GLY A 301 -26.80 5.58 -18.41
N ASP A 302 -26.30 5.74 -19.63
CA ASP A 302 -25.62 4.65 -20.33
C ASP A 302 -24.35 4.26 -19.57
N GLU A 303 -24.04 2.96 -19.56
CA GLU A 303 -22.80 2.46 -18.95
C GLU A 303 -21.58 3.01 -19.68
N GLN A 304 -20.53 3.28 -18.91
CA GLN A 304 -19.34 3.90 -19.44
C GLN A 304 -18.47 2.91 -20.21
N LEU A 305 -18.07 3.31 -21.42
CA LEU A 305 -17.13 2.53 -22.22
C LEU A 305 -15.68 2.82 -21.79
N PHE A 306 -15.08 1.86 -21.08
CA PHE A 306 -13.65 1.86 -20.79
C PHE A 306 -12.85 1.45 -22.03
N ARG A 307 -12.05 2.36 -22.58
CA ARG A 307 -11.28 2.09 -23.80
C ARG A 307 -9.91 2.74 -23.78
N ASN A 308 -8.90 1.96 -24.19
CA ASN A 308 -7.56 2.41 -24.44
C ASN A 308 -7.47 3.12 -25.79
N ALA A 309 -7.08 4.38 -25.77
CA ALA A 309 -6.97 5.23 -26.95
C ALA A 309 -5.56 5.21 -27.59
N SER A 310 -4.61 4.42 -27.06
CA SER A 310 -3.27 4.28 -27.62
C SER A 310 -3.32 3.80 -29.07
N ARG A 311 -2.26 4.07 -29.84
CA ARG A 311 -2.15 3.59 -31.22
C ARG A 311 -0.74 3.07 -31.48
N PRO A 312 -0.57 2.07 -32.37
CA PRO A 312 0.75 1.62 -32.77
C PRO A 312 1.56 2.79 -33.32
N LYS A 313 2.77 2.99 -32.81
CA LYS A 313 3.68 4.06 -33.24
C LYS A 313 5.05 3.47 -33.55
N GLU A 314 5.55 3.74 -34.73
CA GLU A 314 6.93 3.43 -35.12
C GLU A 314 7.86 4.55 -34.64
N ASP A 315 8.92 4.20 -33.92
CA ASP A 315 9.88 5.16 -33.36
C ASP A 315 11.19 4.46 -32.96
N ASP A 316 12.20 5.26 -32.64
CA ASP A 316 13.41 4.81 -31.94
C ASP A 316 13.14 4.79 -30.42
N TYR A 317 13.29 3.63 -29.81
CA TYR A 317 13.03 3.40 -28.40
C TYR A 317 14.29 3.03 -27.62
N GLN A 318 14.19 3.19 -26.29
CA GLN A 318 15.24 2.86 -25.35
C GLN A 318 14.70 1.84 -24.35
N TYR A 319 15.52 0.82 -24.06
CA TYR A 319 15.28 -0.16 -23.00
C TYR A 319 16.42 -0.06 -22.01
N ILE A 320 16.09 0.13 -20.73
CA ILE A 320 17.07 0.29 -19.65
C ILE A 320 17.02 -0.98 -18.82
N VAL A 321 18.17 -1.63 -18.69
CA VAL A 321 18.38 -2.70 -17.72
C VAL A 321 19.09 -2.10 -16.52
N GLU A 322 18.36 -1.94 -15.43
CA GLU A 322 18.85 -1.38 -14.17
C GLU A 322 19.06 -2.51 -13.15
N LEU A 323 20.24 -2.50 -12.51
CA LEU A 323 20.59 -3.40 -11.44
C LEU A 323 20.11 -2.81 -10.10
N PRO A 324 19.49 -3.61 -9.22
CA PRO A 324 19.02 -3.14 -7.92
C PRO A 324 20.14 -2.75 -6.94
N TYR A 325 21.38 -3.17 -7.22
CA TYR A 325 22.61 -2.84 -6.50
C TYR A 325 23.80 -3.05 -7.45
N GLU A 326 24.97 -2.56 -7.04
CA GLU A 326 26.22 -2.64 -7.82
C GLU A 326 26.48 -4.08 -8.35
N GLY A 327 26.78 -4.18 -9.63
CA GLY A 327 27.02 -5.43 -10.34
C GLY A 327 27.95 -5.24 -11.53
N GLU A 328 28.03 -6.25 -12.40
CA GLU A 328 28.90 -6.22 -13.57
C GLU A 328 28.08 -5.97 -14.84
N ILE A 329 28.47 -4.97 -15.62
CA ILE A 329 27.93 -4.74 -16.97
C ILE A 329 28.80 -5.51 -17.97
N MET A 330 28.18 -6.38 -18.75
CA MET A 330 28.86 -7.37 -19.61
C MET A 330 29.15 -6.85 -21.03
N LYS A 331 28.70 -5.64 -21.35
CA LYS A 331 28.69 -5.07 -22.71
C LYS A 331 29.37 -3.72 -22.74
N SER A 332 29.82 -3.31 -23.92
CA SER A 332 30.46 -2.01 -24.13
C SER A 332 29.58 -1.04 -24.92
N HIS A 333 29.82 0.26 -24.75
CA HIS A 333 29.14 1.30 -25.53
C HIS A 333 29.28 1.03 -27.04
N GLY A 334 28.15 1.05 -27.75
CA GLY A 334 28.06 0.85 -29.18
C GLY A 334 28.05 -0.62 -29.64
N GLU A 335 28.14 -1.58 -28.73
CA GLU A 335 28.00 -3.00 -29.02
C GLU A 335 26.55 -3.34 -29.43
N SER A 336 26.38 -4.28 -30.37
CA SER A 336 25.07 -4.82 -30.71
C SER A 336 24.72 -5.97 -29.77
N VAL A 337 23.44 -6.09 -29.40
CA VAL A 337 22.95 -7.14 -28.50
C VAL A 337 21.76 -7.86 -29.12
N GLU A 338 21.67 -9.16 -28.85
CA GLU A 338 20.49 -9.98 -29.13
C GLU A 338 19.65 -10.18 -27.85
N PRO A 339 18.32 -10.38 -27.93
CA PRO A 339 17.43 -10.39 -26.76
C PRO A 339 17.84 -11.37 -25.64
N SER A 340 18.38 -12.54 -26.01
CA SER A 340 18.79 -13.59 -25.07
C SER A 340 20.18 -13.38 -24.47
N GLU A 341 20.91 -12.34 -24.87
CA GLU A 341 22.24 -12.05 -24.33
C GLU A 341 22.16 -11.48 -22.93
N ILE A 342 23.06 -11.95 -22.06
CA ILE A 342 23.24 -11.38 -20.72
C ILE A 342 24.01 -10.07 -20.89
N VAL A 343 23.43 -8.98 -20.42
CA VAL A 343 24.02 -7.64 -20.50
C VAL A 343 24.50 -7.11 -19.16
N ALA A 344 23.98 -7.67 -18.06
CA ALA A 344 24.41 -7.34 -16.72
C ALA A 344 24.23 -8.53 -15.76
N VAL A 345 25.03 -8.59 -14.70
CA VAL A 345 25.03 -9.68 -13.71
C VAL A 345 25.24 -9.13 -12.31
N ASN A 346 24.38 -9.49 -11.36
CA ASN A 346 24.72 -9.42 -9.95
C ASN A 346 25.22 -10.80 -9.49
N HIS A 347 26.52 -10.91 -9.20
CA HIS A 347 27.17 -12.18 -8.84
C HIS A 347 26.75 -12.74 -7.47
N TYR A 348 26.28 -11.85 -6.60
CA TYR A 348 25.99 -12.10 -5.20
C TYR A 348 24.57 -11.66 -4.89
N ALA A 349 24.03 -12.11 -3.76
CA ALA A 349 22.79 -11.55 -3.22
C ALA A 349 22.97 -10.06 -2.87
N PRO A 350 21.90 -9.26 -2.69
CA PRO A 350 22.04 -7.87 -2.27
C PRO A 350 22.91 -7.73 -1.01
N PRO A 351 23.79 -6.70 -0.93
CA PRO A 351 24.60 -6.47 0.25
C PRO A 351 23.71 -6.16 1.46
N ARG A 352 24.06 -6.74 2.62
CA ARG A 352 23.33 -6.44 3.86
C ARG A 352 23.65 -5.04 4.35
N LEU A 353 22.62 -4.34 4.82
CA LEU A 353 22.76 -3.05 5.51
C LEU A 353 22.76 -3.28 7.04
N PHE A 354 23.75 -2.71 7.72
CA PHE A 354 23.89 -2.70 9.17
C PHE A 354 23.69 -1.28 9.67
N VAL A 355 22.68 -1.10 10.53
CA VAL A 355 22.41 0.20 11.17
C VAL A 355 23.05 0.19 12.55
N VAL A 356 24.13 0.96 12.70
CA VAL A 356 24.90 1.05 13.95
C VAL A 356 24.55 2.37 14.64
N ASN A 357 23.86 2.27 15.78
CA ASN A 357 23.64 3.42 16.63
C ASN A 357 24.83 3.61 17.57
N THR A 358 25.67 4.62 17.32
CA THR A 358 26.86 4.92 18.15
C THR A 358 26.50 5.59 19.48
N LEU A 359 25.25 6.06 19.63
CA LEU A 359 24.69 6.76 20.79
C LEU A 359 23.46 6.01 21.34
N THR A 360 23.69 5.01 22.18
CA THR A 360 22.64 4.11 22.70
C THR A 360 21.83 4.65 23.88
N LYS A 361 22.26 5.75 24.51
CA LYS A 361 21.58 6.40 25.63
C LYS A 361 20.70 7.55 25.14
N ASN A 362 19.52 7.71 25.75
CA ASN A 362 18.60 8.84 25.52
C ASN A 362 19.09 10.14 26.20
N ILE A 363 20.29 10.60 25.84
CA ILE A 363 20.87 11.86 26.31
C ILE A 363 20.82 12.86 25.15
N LYS A 364 20.36 14.09 25.41
CA LYS A 364 20.37 15.16 24.39
C LYS A 364 21.81 15.66 24.21
N ILE A 365 22.39 15.40 23.05
CA ILE A 365 23.72 15.88 22.66
C ILE A 365 23.55 16.91 21.53
N PRO A 366 24.22 18.07 21.57
CA PRO A 366 24.19 19.02 20.47
C PRO A 366 24.73 18.40 19.16
N PRO A 367 24.09 18.62 18.00
CA PRO A 367 24.49 17.99 16.73
C PRO A 367 25.96 18.19 16.34
N HIS A 368 26.52 19.37 16.55
CA HIS A 368 27.93 19.66 16.22
C HIS A 368 28.93 18.83 17.06
N VAL A 369 28.55 18.43 18.29
CA VAL A 369 29.40 17.56 19.13
C VAL A 369 29.35 16.13 18.62
N ILE A 370 28.17 15.68 18.16
CA ILE A 370 28.00 14.35 17.56
C ILE A 370 28.87 14.25 16.31
N GLU A 371 28.75 15.23 15.40
CA GLU A 371 29.53 15.31 14.17
C GLU A 371 31.04 15.27 14.40
N GLN A 372 31.56 16.04 15.35
CA GLN A 372 32.99 16.05 15.69
C GLN A 372 33.48 14.76 16.36
N SER A 373 32.57 13.95 16.90
CA SER A 373 32.92 12.69 17.57
C SER A 373 32.99 11.49 16.64
N LEU A 374 32.35 11.56 15.46
CA LEU A 374 32.34 10.49 14.48
C LEU A 374 33.64 10.51 13.67
N THR A 375 34.25 9.34 13.49
CA THR A 375 35.56 9.17 12.85
C THR A 375 35.47 8.77 11.38
N VAL A 376 34.25 8.59 10.87
CA VAL A 376 33.97 8.02 9.54
C VAL A 376 33.02 8.90 8.74
N GLN A 377 33.11 8.82 7.43
CA GLN A 377 32.26 9.52 6.47
C GLN A 377 31.66 8.55 5.45
N SER A 378 30.62 8.98 4.73
CA SER A 378 30.04 8.20 3.62
C SER A 378 31.12 7.91 2.57
N GLY A 379 31.25 6.64 2.19
CA GLY A 379 32.26 6.12 1.27
C GLY A 379 33.39 5.34 1.95
N ASP A 380 33.66 5.56 3.23
CA ASP A 380 34.76 4.90 3.94
C ASP A 380 34.55 3.39 4.04
N GLU A 381 35.61 2.59 3.93
CA GLU A 381 35.60 1.17 4.30
C GLU A 381 36.13 1.02 5.72
N VAL A 382 35.37 0.32 6.57
CA VAL A 382 35.74 0.08 7.97
C VAL A 382 35.88 -1.40 8.26
N ASP A 383 36.88 -1.75 9.05
CA ASP A 383 37.08 -3.10 9.56
C ASP A 383 36.29 -3.37 10.84
N PHE A 384 36.19 -4.66 11.20
CA PHE A 384 35.68 -5.06 12.52
C PHE A 384 36.56 -4.47 13.62
N ASP A 385 35.94 -3.94 14.68
CA ASP A 385 36.59 -3.22 15.78
C ASP A 385 37.26 -1.88 15.39
N GLU A 386 37.00 -1.33 14.20
CA GLU A 386 37.44 0.03 13.87
C GLU A 386 36.61 1.08 14.62
N ILE A 387 37.23 2.17 15.05
CA ILE A 387 36.51 3.22 15.80
C ILE A 387 35.55 3.93 14.84
N LEU A 388 34.26 3.98 15.22
CA LEU A 388 33.23 4.79 14.54
C LEU A 388 32.96 6.11 15.26
N ARG A 389 33.19 6.14 16.59
CA ARG A 389 32.98 7.32 17.44
C ARG A 389 34.00 7.39 18.56
N GLU A 390 34.68 8.51 18.70
CA GLU A 390 35.57 8.84 19.82
C GLU A 390 34.80 9.02 21.14
N PRO A 391 35.40 8.81 22.33
CA PRO A 391 34.74 9.06 23.61
C PRO A 391 34.13 10.46 23.74
N LEU A 392 32.94 10.54 24.35
CA LEU A 392 32.28 11.77 24.79
C LEU A 392 32.08 11.73 26.31
N PRO A 393 33.12 12.02 27.12
CA PRO A 393 33.06 11.89 28.58
C PRO A 393 31.97 12.76 29.23
N ASP A 394 31.77 13.97 28.70
CA ASP A 394 30.78 14.95 29.19
C ASP A 394 29.32 14.49 29.00
N TYR A 395 29.10 13.51 28.13
CA TYR A 395 27.79 12.93 27.81
C TYR A 395 27.70 11.45 28.21
N GLU A 396 28.50 11.04 29.20
CA GLU A 396 28.57 9.68 29.75
C GLU A 396 28.99 8.55 28.78
N TYR A 397 29.61 8.88 27.64
CA TYR A 397 30.20 7.91 26.73
C TYR A 397 31.72 7.89 26.90
N ARG A 398 32.21 7.23 27.95
CA ARG A 398 33.65 7.27 28.32
C ARG A 398 34.56 6.41 27.45
N MET A 399 34.00 5.49 26.67
CA MET A 399 34.74 4.61 25.77
C MET A 399 34.40 4.94 24.32
N PRO A 400 35.29 4.66 23.35
CA PRO A 400 34.95 4.76 21.93
C PRO A 400 33.88 3.73 21.56
N HIS A 401 33.15 4.00 20.48
CA HIS A 401 32.28 3.01 19.86
C HIS A 401 32.99 2.39 18.67
N TYR A 402 33.02 1.06 18.61
CA TYR A 402 33.69 0.32 17.56
C TYR A 402 32.68 -0.27 16.57
N SER A 403 33.12 -0.49 15.33
CA SER A 403 32.31 -1.13 14.32
C SER A 403 32.08 -2.60 14.68
N PRO A 404 30.82 -3.05 14.77
CA PRO A 404 30.50 -4.45 15.06
C PRO A 404 30.67 -5.36 13.83
N VAL A 405 30.96 -4.80 12.65
CA VAL A 405 31.06 -5.51 11.37
C VAL A 405 32.12 -4.84 10.48
N ARG A 406 32.68 -5.59 9.54
CA ARG A 406 33.41 -5.02 8.40
C ARG A 406 32.40 -4.55 7.36
N GLY A 407 32.54 -3.35 6.81
CA GLY A 407 31.57 -2.80 5.86
C GLY A 407 31.99 -1.48 5.21
N ARG A 408 31.28 -1.05 4.16
CA ARG A 408 31.40 0.30 3.58
C ARG A 408 30.37 1.22 4.22
N VAL A 409 30.75 2.43 4.60
CA VAL A 409 29.85 3.44 5.17
C VAL A 409 28.98 4.03 4.07
N GLU A 410 27.70 3.68 4.06
CA GLU A 410 26.73 4.22 3.10
C GLU A 410 26.28 5.61 3.53
N PHE A 411 25.97 5.77 4.81
CA PHE A 411 25.36 6.99 5.32
C PHE A 411 25.73 7.23 6.79
N VAL A 412 25.91 8.50 7.14
CA VAL A 412 26.15 8.95 8.51
C VAL A 412 25.15 10.06 8.82
N ASP A 413 24.33 9.87 9.87
CA ASP A 413 23.46 10.91 10.40
C ASP A 413 24.18 11.67 11.51
N ASN A 414 24.75 12.81 11.16
CA ASN A 414 25.47 13.70 12.08
C ASN A 414 24.57 14.28 13.19
N ARG A 415 23.24 14.14 13.11
CA ARG A 415 22.30 14.62 14.15
C ARG A 415 21.96 13.56 15.18
N THR A 416 21.99 12.29 14.80
CA THR A 416 21.57 11.18 15.67
C THR A 416 22.73 10.25 16.05
N GLY A 417 23.86 10.32 15.36
CA GLY A 417 25.01 9.43 15.56
C GLY A 417 24.79 8.05 14.95
N LEU A 418 23.86 7.93 14.00
CA LEU A 418 23.55 6.69 13.30
C LEU A 418 24.48 6.52 12.10
N VAL A 419 25.14 5.36 12.01
CA VAL A 419 26.04 4.99 10.92
C VAL A 419 25.44 3.78 10.21
N VAL A 420 25.20 3.87 8.90
CA VAL A 420 24.72 2.76 8.08
C VAL A 420 25.90 2.19 7.30
N LEU A 421 26.17 0.91 7.48
CA LEU A 421 27.23 0.17 6.80
C LEU A 421 26.63 -0.84 5.82
N SER A 422 27.17 -0.99 4.62
CA SER A 422 26.88 -2.10 3.72
C SER A 422 27.94 -3.20 3.82
N GLU A 423 27.54 -4.45 3.60
CA GLU A 423 28.44 -5.59 3.59
C GLU A 423 29.44 -5.52 2.41
N ILE A 424 30.74 -5.71 2.68
CA ILE A 424 31.76 -5.85 1.63
C ILE A 424 31.74 -7.28 1.08
N GLN A 425 31.27 -7.46 -0.15
CA GLN A 425 31.04 -8.79 -0.77
C GLN A 425 32.27 -9.37 -1.48
N GLN A 426 33.36 -9.59 -0.74
CA GLN A 426 34.60 -10.18 -1.26
C GLN A 426 34.68 -11.70 -0.99
N TYR A 427 33.72 -12.47 -1.50
CA TYR A 427 33.62 -13.89 -1.16
C TYR A 427 34.64 -14.76 -1.92
N SER A 428 35.37 -15.62 -1.18
CA SER A 428 36.26 -16.60 -1.80
C SER A 428 35.48 -17.67 -2.56
N ARG A 429 35.72 -17.76 -3.87
CA ARG A 429 35.22 -18.88 -4.71
C ARG A 429 35.90 -20.21 -4.42
N LYS A 430 36.98 -20.24 -3.63
CA LYS A 430 37.66 -21.48 -3.22
C LYS A 430 37.20 -21.90 -1.82
N PRO A 431 36.98 -23.21 -1.55
CA PRO A 431 36.68 -23.69 -0.21
C PRO A 431 37.81 -23.34 0.77
N VAL A 432 37.46 -22.69 1.88
CA VAL A 432 38.40 -22.30 2.94
C VAL A 432 38.34 -23.34 4.07
N ARG A 433 39.50 -23.91 4.39
CA ARG A 433 39.65 -24.93 5.44
C ARG A 433 40.16 -24.29 6.72
N ILE A 434 39.44 -24.49 7.82
CA ILE A 434 39.68 -23.88 9.12
C ILE A 434 39.99 -24.99 10.13
N ASN A 435 41.23 -25.03 10.62
CA ASN A 435 41.66 -26.01 11.61
C ASN A 435 41.21 -25.59 13.02
N LEU A 436 40.02 -26.03 13.46
CA LEU A 436 39.50 -25.68 14.78
C LEU A 436 40.27 -26.36 15.91
N ALA A 437 40.76 -27.58 15.68
CA ALA A 437 41.48 -28.35 16.69
C ALA A 437 42.74 -27.61 17.16
N GLU A 438 43.50 -27.09 16.20
CA GLU A 438 44.68 -26.27 16.43
C GLU A 438 44.33 -24.94 17.10
N ARG A 439 43.37 -24.19 16.56
CA ARG A 439 42.99 -22.87 17.10
C ARG A 439 42.38 -22.91 18.51
N LEU A 440 41.76 -24.02 18.91
CA LEU A 440 41.17 -24.21 20.24
C LEU A 440 42.07 -24.99 21.22
N GLY A 441 43.22 -25.48 20.76
CA GLY A 441 44.11 -26.34 21.54
C GLY A 441 43.42 -27.61 22.05
N VAL A 442 42.74 -28.34 21.17
CA VAL A 442 42.02 -29.59 21.49
C VAL A 442 42.38 -30.70 20.50
N LYS A 443 42.11 -31.97 20.86
CA LYS A 443 42.24 -33.08 19.90
C LYS A 443 41.17 -32.96 18.81
N GLY A 444 41.47 -33.33 17.56
CA GLY A 444 40.53 -33.21 16.43
C GLY A 444 39.13 -33.75 16.69
N ARG A 445 39.03 -34.92 17.34
CA ARG A 445 37.76 -35.55 17.77
C ARG A 445 36.92 -34.72 18.75
N GLN A 446 37.50 -33.74 19.41
CA GLN A 446 36.85 -32.88 20.39
C GLN A 446 36.46 -31.52 19.79
N ALA A 447 37.04 -31.11 18.66
CA ALA A 447 36.84 -29.78 18.08
C ALA A 447 35.36 -29.48 17.74
N ALA A 448 34.63 -30.47 17.21
CA ALA A 448 33.23 -30.32 16.85
C ALA A 448 32.32 -29.94 18.05
N ARG A 449 32.71 -30.26 19.29
CA ARG A 449 31.91 -29.94 20.50
C ARG A 449 31.86 -28.45 20.82
N TYR A 450 32.79 -27.68 20.27
CA TYR A 450 32.92 -26.25 20.52
C TYR A 450 32.37 -25.40 19.38
N LEU A 451 31.90 -26.05 18.31
CA LEU A 451 31.28 -25.41 17.17
C LEU A 451 29.99 -24.72 17.60
N LYS A 452 29.75 -23.51 17.08
CA LYS A 452 28.54 -22.73 17.37
C LYS A 452 27.52 -22.75 16.24
N LYS A 453 27.92 -23.25 15.07
CA LYS A 453 27.13 -23.33 13.85
C LYS A 453 27.30 -24.71 13.22
N GLU A 454 26.27 -25.28 12.63
CA GLU A 454 26.28 -26.65 12.11
C GLU A 454 26.65 -26.73 10.63
N VAL A 455 26.96 -27.93 10.16
CA VAL A 455 27.14 -28.17 8.71
C VAL A 455 25.80 -27.91 8.02
N GLY A 456 25.82 -27.02 7.03
CA GLY A 456 24.62 -26.49 6.40
C GLY A 456 24.35 -25.02 6.72
N ASP A 457 24.90 -24.49 7.82
CA ASP A 457 24.69 -23.10 8.20
C ASP A 457 25.48 -22.13 7.32
N PHE A 458 24.87 -20.98 7.02
CA PHE A 458 25.54 -19.85 6.40
C PHE A 458 26.27 -19.00 7.46
N VAL A 459 27.51 -18.62 7.17
CA VAL A 459 28.40 -17.88 8.05
C VAL A 459 28.99 -16.68 7.33
N TYR A 460 29.13 -15.58 8.05
CA TYR A 460 29.79 -14.36 7.59
C TYR A 460 31.24 -14.33 8.06
N GLU A 461 32.11 -13.67 7.31
CA GLU A 461 33.44 -13.32 7.79
C GLU A 461 33.33 -12.56 9.14
N GLY A 462 34.16 -12.95 10.12
CA GLY A 462 34.12 -12.41 11.47
C GLY A 462 33.14 -13.11 12.42
N ASP A 463 32.16 -13.88 11.92
CA ASP A 463 31.21 -14.61 12.77
C ASP A 463 31.93 -15.56 13.74
N LEU A 464 31.37 -15.72 14.94
CA LEU A 464 31.87 -16.70 15.89
C LEU A 464 31.56 -18.13 15.41
N LEU A 465 32.59 -18.84 14.94
CA LEU A 465 32.49 -20.21 14.43
C LEU A 465 32.56 -21.24 15.56
N ALA A 466 33.44 -21.02 16.54
CA ALA A 466 33.62 -21.90 17.69
C ALA A 466 34.10 -21.14 18.94
N ALA A 467 33.73 -21.61 20.13
CA ALA A 467 34.19 -21.02 21.39
C ALA A 467 34.45 -22.07 22.46
N LYS A 468 35.55 -21.91 23.21
CA LYS A 468 35.96 -22.79 24.31
C LYS A 468 36.34 -21.97 25.53
N LEU A 469 35.80 -22.34 26.70
CA LEU A 469 36.25 -21.79 27.99
C LEU A 469 37.49 -22.60 28.45
N SER A 470 38.64 -21.94 28.62
CA SER A 470 39.87 -22.59 29.06
C SER A 470 40.51 -21.80 30.21
N GLY A 471 40.50 -22.36 31.42
CA GLY A 471 41.16 -21.73 32.58
C GLY A 471 40.62 -20.34 32.96
N GLY A 472 39.32 -20.08 32.73
CA GLY A 472 38.67 -18.79 33.01
C GLY A 472 38.68 -17.81 31.84
N ASN A 473 39.54 -17.99 30.83
CA ASN A 473 39.56 -17.15 29.63
C ASN A 473 38.85 -17.85 28.45
N PRO A 474 37.91 -17.17 27.78
CA PRO A 474 37.29 -17.71 26.57
C PRO A 474 38.23 -17.60 25.37
N LEU A 475 38.45 -18.70 24.66
CA LEU A 475 39.00 -18.70 23.30
C LEU A 475 37.86 -18.67 22.29
N PHE A 476 37.98 -17.78 21.30
CA PHE A 476 37.05 -17.62 20.20
C PHE A 476 37.75 -17.90 18.88
N VAL A 477 37.09 -18.65 18.01
CA VAL A 477 37.51 -18.82 16.62
C VAL A 477 36.46 -18.16 15.74
N LYS A 478 36.87 -17.10 15.05
CA LYS A 478 36.03 -16.41 14.06
C LYS A 478 36.17 -17.05 12.68
N THR A 479 35.15 -16.90 11.86
CA THR A 479 35.14 -17.35 10.46
C THR A 479 35.98 -16.40 9.60
N PRO A 480 36.92 -16.90 8.77
CA PRO A 480 37.79 -16.07 7.92
C PRO A 480 37.21 -15.77 6.53
N THR A 481 36.02 -16.28 6.19
CA THR A 481 35.34 -16.04 4.91
C THR A 481 33.85 -16.16 5.09
N THR A 482 33.07 -15.43 4.30
CA THR A 482 31.62 -15.67 4.17
C THR A 482 31.37 -16.90 3.32
N GLY A 483 30.34 -17.69 3.64
CA GLY A 483 29.94 -18.89 2.90
C GLY A 483 29.10 -19.86 3.73
N LYS A 484 28.79 -21.03 3.16
CA LYS A 484 28.11 -22.13 3.85
C LYS A 484 29.14 -23.08 4.45
N ILE A 485 28.88 -23.59 5.66
CA ILE A 485 29.67 -24.69 6.22
C ILE A 485 29.30 -25.96 5.44
N ILE A 486 30.18 -26.40 4.54
CA ILE A 486 29.91 -27.57 3.69
C ILE A 486 30.38 -28.88 4.30
N ASN A 487 31.34 -28.84 5.23
CA ASN A 487 31.90 -30.04 5.83
C ASN A 487 32.56 -29.77 7.20
N MET A 488 32.52 -30.76 8.09
CA MET A 488 33.30 -30.84 9.33
C MET A 488 33.97 -32.21 9.44
N GLU A 489 35.29 -32.25 9.31
CA GLU A 489 36.09 -33.46 9.45
C GLU A 489 36.30 -33.82 10.93
N TYR A 490 35.53 -34.78 11.46
CA TYR A 490 35.59 -35.15 12.88
C TYR A 490 36.93 -35.72 13.39
N ARG A 491 37.78 -36.26 12.51
CA ARG A 491 39.09 -36.82 12.94
C ARG A 491 40.14 -35.73 13.14
N THR A 492 40.22 -34.79 12.20
CA THR A 492 41.21 -33.71 12.15
C THR A 492 40.73 -32.45 12.86
N GLY A 493 39.41 -32.25 12.96
CA GLY A 493 38.78 -31.05 13.50
C GLY A 493 38.79 -29.87 12.52
N ILE A 494 38.82 -30.15 11.22
CA ILE A 494 38.83 -29.13 10.16
C ILE A 494 37.41 -28.86 9.67
N VAL A 495 36.98 -27.60 9.73
CA VAL A 495 35.74 -27.11 9.13
C VAL A 495 36.04 -26.53 7.76
N THR A 496 35.19 -26.81 6.76
CA THR A 496 35.30 -26.21 5.42
C THR A 496 34.12 -25.28 5.18
N VAL A 497 34.41 -24.03 4.84
CA VAL A 497 33.42 -23.00 4.46
C VAL A 497 33.58 -22.72 2.98
N HIS A 498 32.48 -22.67 2.24
CA HIS A 498 32.48 -22.38 0.81
C HIS A 498 31.27 -21.54 0.42
N TYR A 499 31.48 -20.49 -0.37
CA TYR A 499 30.41 -19.71 -0.97
C TYR A 499 30.14 -20.21 -2.39
N GLU A 500 28.92 -20.68 -2.64
CA GLU A 500 28.44 -21.02 -3.99
C GLU A 500 27.68 -19.81 -4.54
N PRO A 501 28.23 -19.07 -5.52
CA PRO A 501 27.52 -17.95 -6.12
C PRO A 501 26.33 -18.44 -6.94
N ASN A 502 25.18 -17.79 -6.73
CA ASN A 502 24.01 -17.93 -7.59
C ASN A 502 23.74 -16.57 -8.24
N PRO A 503 24.38 -16.28 -9.39
CA PRO A 503 24.29 -14.98 -10.02
C PRO A 503 22.89 -14.70 -10.55
N PHE A 504 22.45 -13.45 -10.43
CA PHE A 504 21.25 -12.95 -11.08
C PHE A 504 21.64 -12.35 -12.44
N ASN A 505 21.21 -13.02 -13.51
CA ASN A 505 21.48 -12.58 -14.88
C ASN A 505 20.38 -11.68 -15.39
N TYR A 506 20.77 -10.57 -16.02
CA TYR A 506 19.88 -9.62 -16.66
C TYR A 506 20.09 -9.65 -18.17
N PHE A 507 19.00 -9.84 -18.90
CA PHE A 507 19.01 -10.04 -20.35
C PHE A 507 18.73 -8.74 -21.10
N ALA A 508 19.24 -8.63 -22.33
CA ALA A 508 18.98 -7.51 -23.21
C ALA A 508 17.48 -7.34 -23.50
N ASN A 509 16.73 -8.44 -23.60
CA ASN A 509 15.29 -8.54 -23.95
C ASN A 509 14.87 -7.90 -25.29
N VAL A 510 15.70 -7.05 -25.89
CA VAL A 510 15.48 -6.42 -27.19
C VAL A 510 16.72 -6.61 -28.05
N LYS A 511 16.49 -6.67 -29.36
CA LYS A 511 17.56 -6.59 -30.35
C LYS A 511 17.89 -5.13 -30.59
N GLY A 512 19.13 -4.73 -30.38
CA GLY A 512 19.48 -3.31 -30.45
C GLY A 512 20.96 -3.02 -30.29
N LYS A 513 21.28 -1.75 -30.01
CA LYS A 513 22.65 -1.25 -29.82
C LYS A 513 22.78 -0.55 -28.47
N VAL A 514 23.86 -0.82 -27.75
CA VAL A 514 24.16 -0.16 -26.47
C VAL A 514 24.41 1.33 -26.70
N LEU A 515 23.58 2.19 -26.11
CA LEU A 515 23.65 3.64 -26.20
C LEU A 515 24.48 4.27 -25.09
N SER A 516 24.34 3.77 -23.86
CA SER A 516 25.04 4.30 -22.69
C SER A 516 25.15 3.23 -21.60
N ILE A 517 26.13 3.40 -20.71
CA ILE A 517 26.38 2.54 -19.55
C ILE A 517 26.58 3.47 -18.34
N GLU A 518 25.87 3.18 -17.26
CA GLU A 518 26.21 3.68 -15.94
C GLU A 518 26.95 2.55 -15.22
N ASP A 519 28.25 2.77 -14.97
CA ASP A 519 29.13 1.73 -14.43
C ASP A 519 28.51 1.07 -13.20
N GLU A 520 28.55 -0.26 -13.21
CA GLU A 520 28.02 -1.16 -12.17
C GLU A 520 26.51 -1.07 -11.88
N LYS A 521 25.76 -0.19 -12.57
CA LYS A 521 24.36 0.10 -12.22
C LYS A 521 23.37 -0.13 -13.34
N ALA A 522 23.65 0.33 -14.55
CA ALA A 522 22.66 0.26 -15.62
C ALA A 522 23.28 0.22 -17.01
N ILE A 523 22.55 -0.39 -17.94
CA ILE A 523 22.85 -0.37 -19.37
C ILE A 523 21.62 0.02 -20.17
N GLN A 524 21.81 0.94 -21.12
CA GLN A 524 20.75 1.43 -22.00
C GLN A 524 20.94 0.92 -23.43
N ILE A 525 19.90 0.30 -23.98
CA ILE A 525 19.87 -0.30 -25.31
C ILE A 525 18.87 0.45 -26.18
N GLY A 526 19.32 0.95 -27.33
CA GLY A 526 18.49 1.57 -28.35
C GLY A 526 18.02 0.55 -29.38
N TYR A 527 16.74 0.62 -29.76
CA TYR A 527 16.13 -0.29 -30.74
C TYR A 527 15.02 0.40 -31.52
N GLN A 528 14.73 -0.12 -32.71
CA GLN A 528 13.61 0.33 -33.54
C GLN A 528 12.45 -0.64 -33.40
N ALA A 529 11.24 -0.11 -33.23
CA ALA A 529 10.04 -0.92 -33.13
C ALA A 529 8.79 -0.14 -33.52
N THR A 530 7.72 -0.86 -33.83
CA THR A 530 6.36 -0.33 -33.71
C THR A 530 5.81 -0.70 -32.32
N ARG A 531 5.59 0.29 -31.46
CA ARG A 531 5.10 0.11 -30.09
C ARG A 531 3.60 0.34 -29.99
N LEU A 532 2.91 -0.53 -29.25
CA LEU A 532 1.54 -0.33 -28.78
C LEU A 532 1.51 -0.33 -27.26
N ASP A 533 1.07 0.78 -26.66
CA ASP A 533 0.86 0.87 -25.22
C ASP A 533 -0.47 0.19 -24.83
N ALA A 534 -0.41 -0.70 -23.85
CA ALA A 534 -1.54 -1.40 -23.27
C ALA A 534 -2.03 -0.71 -21.98
N CYS A 535 -3.11 -1.21 -21.38
CA CYS A 535 -3.64 -0.61 -20.15
C CYS A 535 -2.86 -1.03 -18.92
N ILE A 536 -2.57 -2.32 -18.82
CA ILE A 536 -1.92 -2.93 -17.67
C ILE A 536 -1.24 -4.24 -18.09
N GLY A 537 -0.16 -4.58 -17.39
CA GLY A 537 0.45 -5.91 -17.48
C GLY A 537 1.06 -6.36 -16.15
N TRP A 538 1.40 -7.65 -16.08
CA TRP A 538 2.07 -8.30 -14.96
C TRP A 538 3.15 -9.24 -15.45
N GLY A 539 4.13 -9.55 -14.60
CA GLY A 539 5.27 -10.39 -14.92
C GLY A 539 6.44 -9.60 -15.51
N ARG A 540 7.60 -10.23 -15.63
CA ARG A 540 8.82 -9.57 -16.14
C ARG A 540 8.77 -9.33 -17.64
N ALA A 541 9.56 -8.36 -18.11
CA ALA A 541 9.78 -8.17 -19.54
C ALA A 541 10.25 -9.49 -20.20
N SER A 542 9.74 -9.73 -21.41
CA SER A 542 9.92 -10.99 -22.13
C SER A 542 9.94 -10.74 -23.63
N PHE A 543 10.50 -11.66 -24.38
CA PHE A 543 10.59 -11.55 -25.84
C PHE A 543 10.23 -12.89 -26.49
N GLY A 544 9.82 -12.81 -27.75
CA GLY A 544 9.42 -13.98 -28.53
C GLY A 544 8.72 -13.59 -29.82
N ASN A 545 8.38 -14.58 -30.63
CA ASN A 545 7.60 -14.32 -31.84
C ASN A 545 6.11 -14.22 -31.50
N LEU A 546 5.41 -13.25 -32.10
CA LEU A 546 3.96 -13.15 -31.91
C LEU A 546 3.25 -14.35 -32.54
N PHE A 547 2.31 -14.94 -31.81
CA PHE A 547 1.46 -16.02 -32.30
C PHE A 547 -0.01 -15.68 -32.03
N TYR A 548 -0.73 -15.32 -33.08
CA TYR A 548 -2.12 -14.89 -32.98
C TYR A 548 -3.09 -16.08 -32.97
N LEU A 549 -3.99 -16.11 -31.99
CA LEU A 549 -5.08 -17.08 -31.87
C LEU A 549 -6.43 -16.37 -32.05
N GLU A 550 -7.17 -16.74 -33.09
CA GLU A 550 -8.49 -16.17 -33.37
C GLU A 550 -9.53 -16.67 -32.36
N ASP A 551 -9.51 -17.97 -32.07
CA ASP A 551 -10.54 -18.65 -31.26
C ASP A 551 -9.93 -19.47 -30.12
N ARG A 552 -10.79 -20.01 -29.23
CA ARG A 552 -10.41 -20.96 -28.16
C ARG A 552 -10.06 -22.36 -28.68
N ASP A 553 -9.38 -22.42 -29.81
CA ASP A 553 -8.70 -23.63 -30.27
C ASP A 553 -7.20 -23.43 -30.05
N PHE A 554 -6.59 -24.34 -29.30
CA PHE A 554 -5.18 -24.23 -28.92
C PHE A 554 -4.34 -25.20 -29.76
N PRO A 555 -3.85 -24.78 -30.94
CA PRO A 555 -2.89 -25.57 -31.70
C PRO A 555 -1.57 -25.71 -30.94
N ALA A 556 -0.65 -26.51 -31.49
CA ALA A 556 0.72 -26.57 -30.99
C ALA A 556 1.36 -25.18 -31.07
N ILE A 557 1.61 -24.58 -29.92
CA ILE A 557 2.22 -23.25 -29.81
C ILE A 557 3.73 -23.40 -30.04
N PRO A 558 4.33 -22.67 -30.99
CA PRO A 558 5.77 -22.73 -31.21
C PRO A 558 6.56 -22.32 -29.96
N GLU A 559 7.77 -22.87 -29.80
CA GLU A 559 8.68 -22.44 -28.73
C GLU A 559 8.99 -20.94 -28.84
N GLU A 560 9.28 -20.30 -27.72
CA GLU A 560 9.60 -18.86 -27.65
C GLU A 560 8.48 -17.95 -28.24
N SER A 561 7.21 -18.34 -28.12
CA SER A 561 6.07 -17.54 -28.60
C SER A 561 5.47 -16.63 -27.52
N ILE A 562 5.07 -15.42 -27.94
CA ILE A 562 4.15 -14.55 -27.20
C ILE A 562 2.78 -14.68 -27.85
N VAL A 563 1.80 -15.18 -27.10
CA VAL A 563 0.47 -15.50 -27.63
C VAL A 563 -0.43 -14.26 -27.57
N VAL A 564 -1.07 -13.94 -28.68
CA VAL A 564 -2.10 -12.89 -28.77
C VAL A 564 -3.46 -13.54 -28.93
N LEU A 565 -4.43 -13.15 -28.09
CA LEU A 565 -5.78 -13.72 -28.11
C LEU A 565 -6.76 -12.73 -28.74
N GLY A 566 -7.44 -13.18 -29.80
CA GLY A 566 -8.58 -12.50 -30.43
C GLY A 566 -9.89 -12.60 -29.64
N PHE A 567 -9.88 -13.32 -28.52
CA PHE A 567 -11.02 -13.55 -27.64
C PHE A 567 -10.67 -13.23 -26.17
N ILE A 568 -11.69 -13.11 -25.32
CA ILE A 568 -11.52 -12.92 -23.87
C ILE A 568 -11.29 -14.30 -23.23
N PRO A 569 -10.10 -14.60 -22.66
CA PRO A 569 -9.82 -15.87 -22.02
C PRO A 569 -10.49 -15.98 -20.64
N ASN A 570 -10.72 -17.21 -20.18
CA ASN A 570 -11.00 -17.48 -18.77
C ASN A 570 -9.73 -17.96 -18.03
N LEU A 571 -9.83 -18.16 -16.72
CA LEU A 571 -8.72 -18.68 -15.90
C LEU A 571 -8.11 -20.00 -16.39
N LYS A 572 -8.90 -20.93 -16.95
CA LYS A 572 -8.38 -22.22 -17.46
C LYS A 572 -7.51 -21.99 -18.69
N ASP A 573 -7.94 -21.10 -19.58
CA ASP A 573 -7.21 -20.71 -20.78
C ASP A 573 -5.86 -20.09 -20.38
N LEU A 574 -5.87 -19.14 -19.43
CA LEU A 574 -4.65 -18.50 -18.92
C LEU A 574 -3.66 -19.51 -18.31
N LYS A 575 -4.13 -20.44 -17.46
CA LYS A 575 -3.30 -21.48 -16.84
C LYS A 575 -2.76 -22.51 -17.82
N HIS A 576 -3.47 -22.74 -18.93
CA HIS A 576 -3.00 -23.60 -20.01
C HIS A 576 -1.90 -22.89 -20.80
N LEU A 577 -2.20 -21.69 -21.32
CA LEU A 577 -1.29 -20.90 -22.14
C LEU A 577 0.01 -20.53 -21.40
N SER A 578 -0.06 -20.27 -20.10
CA SER A 578 1.13 -19.90 -19.31
C SER A 578 2.23 -20.98 -19.31
N LYS A 579 1.87 -22.25 -19.56
CA LYS A 579 2.82 -23.37 -19.64
C LYS A 579 3.50 -23.51 -21.00
N HIS A 580 2.96 -22.84 -22.01
CA HIS A 580 3.31 -23.04 -23.42
C HIS A 580 3.72 -21.73 -24.12
N SER A 581 3.81 -20.62 -23.40
CA SER A 581 4.11 -19.31 -23.96
C SER A 581 5.05 -18.50 -23.06
N LYS A 582 5.76 -17.55 -23.65
CA LYS A 582 6.63 -16.57 -22.98
C LYS A 582 5.88 -15.31 -22.55
N GLY A 583 4.62 -15.18 -22.97
CA GLY A 583 3.76 -14.05 -22.67
C GLY A 583 2.37 -14.24 -23.30
N ILE A 584 1.38 -13.58 -22.72
CA ILE A 584 -0.02 -13.60 -23.15
C ILE A 584 -0.50 -12.16 -23.29
N ILE A 585 -1.05 -11.82 -24.45
CA ILE A 585 -1.69 -10.53 -24.74
C ILE A 585 -3.16 -10.81 -25.05
N CYS A 586 -4.07 -10.08 -24.40
CA CYS A 586 -5.49 -10.14 -24.71
C CYS A 586 -6.18 -8.79 -24.50
N SER A 587 -7.41 -8.65 -24.98
CA SER A 587 -8.16 -7.40 -24.81
C SER A 587 -8.45 -7.11 -23.34
N SER A 588 -9.10 -8.07 -22.69
CA SER A 588 -9.55 -7.98 -21.31
C SER A 588 -9.70 -9.37 -20.69
N ILE A 589 -9.84 -9.40 -19.36
CA ILE A 589 -10.20 -10.58 -18.56
C ILE A 589 -11.10 -10.18 -17.40
N MET A 590 -11.79 -11.13 -16.77
CA MET A 590 -12.45 -10.83 -15.50
C MET A 590 -11.40 -10.44 -14.44
N GLN A 591 -11.66 -9.39 -13.65
CA GLN A 591 -10.72 -8.99 -12.60
C GLN A 591 -10.50 -10.11 -11.57
N LYS A 592 -11.55 -10.89 -11.28
CA LYS A 592 -11.47 -12.10 -10.44
C LYS A 592 -10.48 -13.12 -10.99
N ASP A 593 -10.52 -13.39 -12.30
CA ASP A 593 -9.57 -14.31 -12.95
C ASP A 593 -8.14 -13.79 -12.87
N ALA A 594 -7.93 -12.46 -12.94
CA ALA A 594 -6.63 -11.85 -12.74
C ALA A 594 -6.10 -12.11 -11.30
N VAL A 595 -6.95 -11.97 -10.29
CA VAL A 595 -6.59 -12.25 -8.89
C VAL A 595 -6.22 -13.73 -8.70
N GLU A 596 -7.02 -14.64 -9.26
CA GLU A 596 -6.77 -16.08 -9.17
C GLU A 596 -5.54 -16.54 -9.97
N TYR A 597 -5.27 -15.91 -11.11
CA TYR A 597 -4.08 -16.18 -11.91
C TYR A 597 -2.80 -15.72 -11.21
N LEU A 598 -2.81 -14.51 -10.65
CA LEU A 598 -1.67 -13.92 -9.96
C LEU A 598 -1.51 -14.41 -8.51
N SER A 599 -2.52 -15.12 -7.98
CA SER A 599 -2.60 -15.51 -6.56
C SER A 599 -2.47 -14.31 -5.61
N MET A 600 -2.94 -13.14 -6.03
CA MET A 600 -2.81 -11.87 -5.30
C MET A 600 -3.92 -10.89 -5.66
N GLU A 601 -4.58 -10.32 -4.65
CA GLU A 601 -5.53 -9.20 -4.83
C GLU A 601 -4.75 -7.93 -5.22
N GLN A 602 -5.14 -7.31 -6.33
CA GLN A 602 -4.45 -6.12 -6.83
C GLN A 602 -4.80 -4.90 -5.98
N GLY A 603 -3.79 -4.12 -5.62
CA GLY A 603 -3.95 -2.88 -4.87
C GLY A 603 -3.46 -1.68 -5.67
N VAL A 604 -2.48 -0.96 -5.12
CA VAL A 604 -1.74 0.07 -5.87
C VAL A 604 -1.07 -0.56 -7.10
N ILE A 605 -1.36 -0.02 -8.29
CA ILE A 605 -0.80 -0.52 -9.55
C ILE A 605 0.65 -0.01 -9.72
N ASN A 606 1.57 -0.90 -9.38
CA ASN A 606 2.99 -0.86 -9.71
C ASN A 606 3.44 -2.29 -9.99
N THR A 607 3.26 -2.74 -11.23
CA THR A 607 3.39 -4.14 -11.66
C THR A 607 4.57 -4.31 -12.61
N GLY A 608 4.85 -5.53 -13.07
CA GLY A 608 5.95 -5.83 -14.00
C GLY A 608 7.19 -6.45 -13.35
N ASN A 609 7.14 -6.65 -12.03
CA ASN A 609 8.22 -7.22 -11.23
C ASN A 609 7.84 -8.57 -10.61
N GLU A 610 6.64 -9.08 -10.90
CA GLU A 610 6.16 -10.35 -10.38
C GLU A 610 7.03 -11.50 -10.88
N GLU A 611 7.48 -12.35 -9.95
CA GLU A 611 8.27 -13.54 -10.25
C GLU A 611 7.37 -14.75 -10.51
N ASN A 612 7.87 -15.71 -11.31
CA ASN A 612 7.21 -17.00 -11.56
C ASN A 612 5.81 -16.91 -12.19
N ILE A 613 5.49 -15.79 -12.84
CA ILE A 613 4.27 -15.58 -13.60
C ILE A 613 4.63 -15.38 -15.06
N THR A 614 3.94 -16.07 -15.96
CA THR A 614 4.04 -15.79 -17.40
C THR A 614 3.47 -14.40 -17.65
N PRO A 615 4.22 -13.51 -18.31
CA PRO A 615 3.78 -12.15 -18.58
C PRO A 615 2.38 -12.09 -19.17
N LEU A 616 1.52 -11.25 -18.61
CA LEU A 616 0.15 -11.06 -19.05
C LEU A 616 -0.09 -9.57 -19.29
N ILE A 617 -0.54 -9.21 -20.48
CA ILE A 617 -0.86 -7.83 -20.88
C ILE A 617 -2.32 -7.73 -21.30
N LEU A 618 -3.02 -6.73 -20.77
CA LEU A 618 -4.40 -6.39 -21.13
C LEU A 618 -4.42 -5.09 -21.93
N LEU A 619 -4.95 -5.14 -23.14
CA LEU A 619 -5.03 -3.98 -24.02
C LEU A 619 -6.08 -2.96 -23.56
N GLN A 620 -7.19 -3.40 -22.97
CA GLN A 620 -8.34 -2.56 -22.60
C GLN A 620 -8.57 -2.52 -21.09
N GLY A 621 -8.61 -3.65 -20.38
CA GLY A 621 -8.91 -3.65 -18.94
C GLY A 621 -9.63 -4.90 -18.48
N PHE A 622 -10.62 -4.75 -17.59
CA PHE A 622 -11.31 -5.85 -16.93
C PHE A 622 -12.77 -6.00 -17.38
N GLY A 623 -13.25 -7.24 -17.44
CA GLY A 623 -14.61 -7.60 -17.85
C GLY A 623 -14.75 -7.82 -19.35
N ASP A 624 -15.99 -7.71 -19.82
CA ASP A 624 -16.36 -7.89 -21.23
C ASP A 624 -16.20 -6.58 -22.01
N LEU A 625 -14.95 -6.11 -22.13
CA LEU A 625 -14.63 -4.89 -22.86
C LEU A 625 -14.41 -5.22 -24.34
N PRO A 626 -15.09 -4.50 -25.26
CA PRO A 626 -14.90 -4.73 -26.69
C PRO A 626 -13.45 -4.47 -27.08
N ALA A 627 -12.88 -5.38 -27.87
CA ALA A 627 -11.54 -5.20 -28.39
C ALA A 627 -11.49 -4.02 -29.37
N ASP A 628 -10.39 -3.27 -29.34
CA ASP A 628 -10.13 -2.24 -30.34
C ASP A 628 -9.62 -2.92 -31.62
N GLU A 629 -10.38 -2.80 -32.71
CA GLU A 629 -10.05 -3.42 -34.00
C GLU A 629 -8.67 -3.03 -34.52
N GLN A 630 -8.21 -1.80 -34.28
CA GLN A 630 -6.88 -1.37 -34.73
C GLN A 630 -5.78 -2.08 -33.95
N HIS A 631 -5.98 -2.31 -32.65
CA HIS A 631 -5.03 -3.07 -31.84
C HIS A 631 -4.95 -4.53 -32.31
N LEU A 632 -6.11 -5.17 -32.51
CA LEU A 632 -6.15 -6.57 -32.98
C LEU A 632 -5.59 -6.72 -34.39
N ASN A 633 -5.93 -5.82 -35.31
CA ASN A 633 -5.39 -5.87 -36.68
C ASN A 633 -3.87 -5.71 -36.68
N PHE A 634 -3.33 -4.74 -35.94
CA PHE A 634 -1.88 -4.57 -35.80
C PHE A 634 -1.17 -5.82 -35.29
N LEU A 635 -1.71 -6.46 -34.24
CA LEU A 635 -1.11 -7.66 -33.66
C LEU A 635 -1.28 -8.89 -34.56
N ARG A 636 -2.41 -9.01 -35.26
CA ARG A 636 -2.67 -10.08 -36.24
C ARG A 636 -1.73 -9.98 -37.43
N GLU A 637 -1.56 -8.79 -38.00
CA GLU A 637 -0.62 -8.52 -39.10
C GLU A 637 0.85 -8.66 -38.70
N SER A 638 1.13 -8.59 -37.40
CA SER A 638 2.47 -8.77 -36.83
C SER A 638 2.76 -10.20 -36.38
N SER A 639 1.87 -11.16 -36.66
CA SER A 639 2.10 -12.58 -36.35
C SER A 639 3.41 -13.07 -36.99
N ASN A 640 4.15 -13.90 -36.25
CA ASN A 640 5.49 -14.41 -36.55
C ASN A 640 6.62 -13.37 -36.58
N LYS A 641 6.36 -12.10 -36.23
CA LYS A 641 7.42 -11.11 -36.03
C LYS A 641 7.97 -11.19 -34.61
N LEU A 642 9.26 -10.85 -34.46
CA LEU A 642 9.91 -10.73 -33.16
C LEU A 642 9.28 -9.57 -32.38
N CYS A 643 8.95 -9.83 -31.12
CA CYS A 643 8.32 -8.88 -30.23
C CYS A 643 8.97 -8.91 -28.85
N MET A 644 9.10 -7.74 -28.24
CA MET A 644 9.39 -7.59 -26.83
C MET A 644 8.15 -7.00 -26.14
N ILE A 645 7.73 -7.66 -25.06
CA ILE A 645 6.68 -7.16 -24.18
C ILE A 645 7.29 -6.68 -22.87
N ASP A 646 6.86 -5.51 -22.43
CA ASP A 646 7.18 -4.96 -21.12
C ASP A 646 5.88 -4.76 -20.34
N PRO A 647 5.57 -5.63 -19.38
CA PRO A 647 4.35 -5.52 -18.59
C PRO A 647 4.39 -4.40 -17.54
N HIS A 648 5.51 -3.69 -17.37
CA HIS A 648 5.64 -2.66 -16.32
C HIS A 648 4.54 -1.62 -16.42
N THR A 649 3.72 -1.54 -15.37
CA THR A 649 2.61 -0.58 -15.32
C THR A 649 2.65 0.18 -14.01
N ARG A 650 2.62 1.51 -14.14
CA ARG A 650 2.53 2.45 -13.03
C ARG A 650 1.57 3.57 -13.41
N ILE A 651 0.50 3.74 -12.65
CA ILE A 651 -0.60 4.64 -13.05
C ILE A 651 -0.61 6.00 -12.33
N ARG A 652 0.21 6.20 -11.28
CA ARG A 652 0.11 7.41 -10.42
C ARG A 652 1.25 8.41 -10.64
N ALA A 653 2.45 8.11 -10.14
CA ALA A 653 3.61 9.00 -10.19
C ALA A 653 4.65 8.44 -11.17
N GLY A 654 5.04 9.22 -12.17
CA GLY A 654 5.85 8.72 -13.30
C GLY A 654 5.07 7.65 -14.06
N VAL A 655 3.97 8.05 -14.70
CA VAL A 655 3.05 7.11 -15.36
C VAL A 655 3.78 6.33 -16.44
N VAL A 656 3.73 5.00 -16.34
CA VAL A 656 4.24 4.06 -17.34
C VAL A 656 3.14 3.05 -17.63
N ARG A 657 2.95 2.73 -18.91
CA ARG A 657 2.00 1.70 -19.34
C ARG A 657 2.77 0.49 -19.83
N ALA A 658 2.19 -0.69 -19.61
CA ALA A 658 2.65 -1.89 -20.27
C ALA A 658 2.70 -1.65 -21.79
N ASN A 659 3.69 -2.20 -22.47
CA ASN A 659 3.89 -1.93 -23.89
C ASN A 659 4.32 -3.19 -24.65
N ILE A 660 3.93 -3.23 -25.93
CA ILE A 660 4.19 -4.31 -26.87
C ILE A 660 5.00 -3.71 -28.00
N ASN A 661 6.22 -4.21 -28.23
CA ASN A 661 7.18 -3.68 -29.18
C ASN A 661 7.44 -4.70 -30.27
N VAL A 662 6.84 -4.52 -31.44
CA VAL A 662 7.16 -5.34 -32.62
C VAL A 662 8.44 -4.79 -33.23
N ILE A 663 9.51 -5.55 -33.14
CA ILE A 663 10.85 -5.13 -33.55
C ILE A 663 10.92 -5.09 -35.09
N THR A 664 11.42 -3.99 -35.63
CA THR A 664 11.54 -3.72 -37.07
C THR A 664 12.87 -4.17 -37.67
#